data_AF-A0A482W410-F1
#
_entry.id   AF-A0A482W410-F1
#
_cell.length_a   1.000
_cell.length_b   1.000
_cell.length_c   1.000
_cell.angle_alpha   90.00
_cell.angle_beta   90.00
_cell.angle_gamma   90.00
#
_symmetry.space_group_name_H-M   'P 1'
#
loop_
_entity.id
_entity.type
_entity.pdbx_description
1 polymer ?
#
loop_
_entity_poly.entity_id
_entity_poly.type
_entity_poly.pdbx_seq_one_letter_code
_entity_poly.pdbx_strand_id
1 'polypeptide(L)'
;MNENLISELEAAAGIIMAPPNLVSNEQRHNAEYIFINFRKCKSPFAICREILDNCQVHYVLFEAAETLKSALIREWSFLLDSDKFSLRHYLMHYITTKQVPPFVRDRILQVIAIMVKRASVDDGGRDRANILQEVENIILNAEPEKKILGFNIIANLMQEYASTVKSTDVGLPWEVHFKAKKQFESSDLKRIFQFCVQLLSEVVKSDPPYPDNVLELTRHILKVTERKLPKRLIGIYESVYEADQAPALRLSDSWSEIILSPQLLPLMFQVFWKVKDYEGLSHHALTCLVQLASLNGGVMTSDNVRLEYLKLYMENFSKLVSSVTIKNKESLGVSNIVKKLILFFINDIQKLPNQLQDSYLDELTRLTCSFCKGAALEDMTSDEEKFYNDSFDNMMEAWTSILQEYSVNSNSNIHECAVQIFNTYIQFHLAPPDGSRQNHDSEIQEIEDNEDNDRISFKDQLQTIGMFGRIIPSHTLPIIYKLLEVNTEKLKMSLQLMESRAMNMTESAALDNLFEDLHWVILIAGHILCMDSDGETPMIPSEMMQYSIEQLRQGSATLESTLNVLAAAHQIANPPPDVEQCDHIIRIVADVLKLCVVENSAAEAKLGHFMSPEVSSTVMWFLKRWCLSYLLPVENYYQEVSPVLVGSVGKDTEGALFVVNFILDKIYSNICHFHSEPILLRDTVDLLTALVCIKQKQ
;
A
#
# COMPACT_ATOMS: atom_id res chain seq x y z
N MET A 1 -17.18 -35.28 -45.16
CA MET A 1 -17.84 -34.03 -44.74
C MET A 1 -16.99 -33.29 -43.72
N ASN A 2 -16.41 -33.99 -42.74
CA ASN A 2 -15.60 -33.40 -41.67
C ASN A 2 -14.21 -32.89 -42.14
N GLU A 3 -13.52 -33.59 -43.05
CA GLU A 3 -12.23 -33.14 -43.60
C GLU A 3 -12.30 -31.77 -44.29
N ASN A 4 -13.40 -31.47 -45.01
CA ASN A 4 -13.59 -30.17 -45.66
C ASN A 4 -13.70 -29.02 -44.64
N LEU A 5 -14.36 -29.27 -43.50
CA LEU A 5 -14.50 -28.27 -42.44
C LEU A 5 -13.16 -28.01 -41.74
N ILE A 6 -12.36 -29.05 -41.50
CA ILE A 6 -11.02 -28.89 -40.89
C ILE A 6 -10.15 -28.03 -41.80
N SER A 7 -10.12 -28.34 -43.10
CA SER A 7 -9.34 -27.55 -44.08
C SER A 7 -9.81 -26.09 -44.16
N GLU A 8 -11.13 -25.85 -44.08
CA GLU A 8 -11.70 -24.49 -44.06
C GLU A 8 -11.27 -23.71 -42.78
N LEU A 9 -11.31 -24.36 -41.62
CA LEU A 9 -10.86 -23.77 -40.35
C LEU A 9 -9.36 -23.48 -40.35
N GLU A 10 -8.55 -24.38 -40.91
CA GLU A 10 -7.09 -24.18 -41.04
C GLU A 10 -6.76 -23.01 -41.97
N ALA A 11 -7.48 -22.88 -43.09
CA ALA A 11 -7.34 -21.75 -44.00
C ALA A 11 -7.75 -20.43 -43.32
N ALA A 12 -8.87 -20.42 -42.59
CA ALA A 12 -9.33 -19.26 -41.82
C ALA A 12 -8.34 -18.87 -40.72
N ALA A 13 -7.77 -19.85 -40.01
CA ALA A 13 -6.73 -19.59 -39.01
C ALA A 13 -5.48 -18.94 -39.63
N GLY A 14 -5.07 -19.39 -40.81
CA GLY A 14 -3.96 -18.79 -41.55
C GLY A 14 -4.20 -17.31 -41.87
N ILE A 15 -5.45 -16.92 -42.18
CA ILE A 15 -5.85 -15.54 -42.47
C ILE A 15 -5.86 -14.68 -41.19
N ILE A 16 -6.38 -15.21 -40.07
CA ILE A 16 -6.44 -14.46 -38.78
C ILE A 16 -5.05 -14.23 -38.21
N MET A 17 -4.20 -15.25 -38.26
CA MET A 17 -2.85 -15.20 -37.70
C MET A 17 -1.84 -14.49 -38.62
N ALA A 18 -2.22 -14.17 -39.86
CA ALA A 18 -1.35 -13.46 -40.77
C ALA A 18 -1.18 -11.97 -40.39
N PRO A 19 0.00 -11.38 -40.68
CA PRO A 19 0.27 -9.97 -40.42
C PRO A 19 -0.81 -9.03 -40.98
N PRO A 20 -1.19 -7.95 -40.25
CA PRO A 20 -2.30 -7.06 -40.63
C PRO A 20 -2.10 -6.34 -41.96
N ASN A 21 -0.87 -6.23 -42.45
CA ASN A 21 -0.54 -5.64 -43.74
C ASN A 21 -0.71 -6.59 -44.94
N LEU A 22 -0.91 -7.90 -44.71
CA LEU A 22 -0.98 -8.93 -45.76
C LEU A 22 -2.40 -9.43 -46.04
N VAL A 23 -3.38 -9.02 -45.24
CA VAL A 23 -4.76 -9.52 -45.31
C VAL A 23 -5.73 -8.34 -45.23
N SER A 24 -6.74 -8.33 -46.09
CA SER A 24 -7.76 -7.28 -46.05
C SER A 24 -8.68 -7.43 -44.83
N ASN A 25 -9.27 -6.32 -44.38
CA ASN A 25 -10.28 -6.35 -43.31
C ASN A 25 -11.45 -7.27 -43.66
N GLU A 26 -11.85 -7.35 -44.94
CA GLU A 26 -12.91 -8.23 -45.41
C GLU A 26 -12.53 -9.71 -45.28
N GLN A 27 -11.30 -10.08 -45.67
CA GLN A 27 -10.79 -11.46 -45.51
C GLN A 27 -10.73 -11.86 -44.04
N ARG A 28 -10.27 -10.97 -43.15
CA ARG A 28 -10.27 -11.21 -41.70
C ARG A 28 -11.68 -11.38 -41.14
N HIS A 29 -12.60 -10.51 -41.53
CA HIS A 29 -13.98 -10.59 -41.09
C HIS A 29 -14.65 -11.91 -41.54
N ASN A 30 -14.39 -12.34 -42.78
CA ASN A 30 -14.88 -13.62 -43.29
C ASN A 30 -14.28 -14.81 -42.51
N ALA A 31 -12.98 -14.77 -42.19
CA ALA A 31 -12.34 -15.81 -41.39
C ALA A 31 -12.88 -15.86 -39.94
N GLU A 32 -13.09 -14.70 -39.30
CA GLU A 32 -13.76 -14.61 -37.99
C GLU A 32 -15.19 -15.18 -38.03
N TYR A 33 -15.93 -14.88 -39.09
CA TYR A 33 -17.29 -15.38 -39.28
C TYR A 33 -17.35 -16.91 -39.34
N ILE A 34 -16.36 -17.56 -39.96
CA ILE A 34 -16.23 -19.03 -39.98
C ILE A 34 -16.12 -19.57 -38.55
N PHE A 35 -15.24 -19.01 -37.71
CA PHE A 35 -15.09 -19.45 -36.32
C PHE A 35 -16.33 -19.14 -35.45
N ILE A 36 -16.97 -17.99 -35.67
CA ILE A 36 -18.22 -17.65 -34.98
C ILE A 36 -19.32 -18.67 -35.31
N ASN A 37 -19.44 -19.08 -36.57
CA ASN A 37 -20.39 -20.11 -36.97
C ASN A 37 -20.03 -21.47 -36.39
N PHE A 38 -18.76 -21.83 -36.40
CA PHE A 38 -18.27 -23.06 -35.79
C PHE A 38 -18.62 -23.15 -34.29
N ARG A 39 -18.43 -22.07 -33.52
CA ARG A 39 -18.81 -22.00 -32.09
C ARG A 39 -20.32 -22.14 -31.86
N LYS A 40 -21.15 -21.78 -32.85
CA LYS A 40 -22.62 -21.89 -32.81
C LYS A 40 -23.14 -23.26 -33.25
N CYS A 41 -22.29 -24.15 -33.77
CA CYS A 41 -22.69 -25.49 -34.18
C CYS A 41 -23.35 -26.26 -33.02
N LYS A 42 -24.43 -26.99 -33.35
CA LYS A 42 -25.13 -27.86 -32.40
C LYS A 42 -24.40 -29.19 -32.28
N SER A 43 -24.22 -29.66 -31.05
CA SER A 43 -23.56 -30.93 -30.74
C SER A 43 -22.19 -31.14 -31.40
N PRO A 44 -21.23 -30.20 -31.24
CA PRO A 44 -19.92 -30.24 -31.90
C PRO A 44 -18.94 -31.26 -31.30
N PHE A 45 -19.36 -32.12 -30.37
CA PHE A 45 -18.46 -32.98 -29.59
C PHE A 45 -17.69 -34.00 -30.43
N ALA A 46 -18.28 -34.55 -31.49
CA ALA A 46 -17.59 -35.48 -32.39
C ALA A 46 -16.56 -34.77 -33.27
N ILE A 47 -16.97 -33.66 -33.90
CA ILE A 47 -16.09 -32.88 -34.79
C ILE A 47 -14.94 -32.23 -34.02
N CYS A 48 -15.15 -31.74 -32.80
CA CYS A 48 -14.08 -31.19 -31.98
C CYS A 48 -13.06 -32.27 -31.57
N ARG A 49 -13.49 -33.52 -31.30
CA ARG A 49 -12.56 -34.64 -31.06
C ARG A 49 -11.72 -34.95 -32.30
N GLU A 50 -12.37 -34.98 -33.46
CA GLU A 50 -11.67 -35.19 -34.74
C GLU A 50 -10.65 -34.09 -35.04
N ILE A 51 -10.99 -32.82 -34.77
CA ILE A 51 -10.07 -31.69 -34.88
C ILE A 51 -8.89 -31.86 -33.92
N LEU A 52 -9.14 -32.17 -32.64
CA LEU A 52 -8.08 -32.34 -31.64
C LEU A 52 -7.12 -33.47 -31.99
N ASP A 53 -7.61 -34.57 -32.56
CA ASP A 53 -6.80 -35.73 -32.92
C ASP A 53 -5.95 -35.51 -34.18
N ASN A 54 -6.51 -34.83 -35.19
CA ASN A 54 -5.96 -34.77 -36.55
C ASN A 54 -5.35 -33.42 -36.94
N CYS A 55 -5.82 -32.29 -36.39
CA CYS A 55 -5.36 -30.95 -36.76
C CYS A 55 -4.02 -30.62 -36.07
N GLN A 56 -3.12 -29.96 -36.80
CA GLN A 56 -1.84 -29.48 -36.27
C GLN A 56 -1.82 -27.97 -36.03
N VAL A 57 -2.85 -27.24 -36.48
CA VAL A 57 -2.91 -25.78 -36.35
C VAL A 57 -3.38 -25.40 -34.95
N HIS A 58 -2.46 -24.88 -34.12
CA HIS A 58 -2.71 -24.58 -32.71
C HIS A 58 -3.91 -23.64 -32.46
N TYR A 59 -4.15 -22.68 -33.35
CA TYR A 59 -5.31 -21.79 -33.25
C TYR A 59 -6.63 -22.56 -33.43
N VAL A 60 -6.68 -23.50 -34.39
CA VAL A 60 -7.88 -24.34 -34.61
C VAL A 60 -8.11 -25.28 -33.44
N LEU A 61 -7.05 -25.81 -32.82
CA LEU A 61 -7.15 -26.60 -31.59
C LEU A 61 -7.73 -25.78 -30.43
N PHE A 62 -7.30 -24.53 -30.28
CA PHE A 62 -7.86 -23.59 -29.30
C PHE A 62 -9.34 -23.31 -29.56
N GLU A 63 -9.71 -23.05 -30.82
CA GLU A 63 -11.09 -22.80 -31.22
C GLU A 63 -11.99 -24.03 -31.06
N ALA A 64 -11.46 -25.24 -31.24
CA ALA A 64 -12.15 -26.47 -30.92
C ALA A 64 -12.44 -26.58 -29.42
N ALA A 65 -11.47 -26.24 -28.56
CA ALA A 65 -11.67 -26.20 -27.11
C ALA A 65 -12.69 -25.13 -26.68
N GLU A 66 -12.65 -23.93 -27.27
CA GLU A 66 -13.67 -22.87 -27.04
C GLU A 66 -15.07 -23.28 -27.50
N THR A 67 -15.15 -24.00 -28.62
CA THR A 67 -16.41 -24.54 -29.13
C THR A 67 -16.97 -25.62 -28.21
N LEU A 68 -16.12 -26.52 -27.69
CA LEU A 68 -16.50 -27.48 -26.66
C LEU A 68 -17.03 -26.79 -25.41
N LYS A 69 -16.31 -25.77 -24.90
CA LYS A 69 -16.75 -24.97 -23.75
C LYS A 69 -18.15 -24.40 -23.97
N SER A 70 -18.34 -23.68 -25.07
CA SER A 70 -19.61 -23.02 -25.40
C SER A 70 -20.76 -24.02 -25.57
N ALA A 71 -20.48 -25.17 -26.20
CA ALA A 71 -21.46 -26.22 -26.39
C ALA A 71 -21.83 -26.92 -25.07
N LEU A 72 -20.85 -27.21 -24.20
CA LEU A 72 -21.11 -27.80 -22.88
C LEU A 72 -22.00 -26.89 -22.03
N ILE A 73 -21.76 -25.58 -22.06
CA ILE A 73 -22.58 -24.61 -21.32
C ILE A 73 -24.05 -24.67 -21.76
N ARG A 74 -24.27 -24.74 -23.07
CA ARG A 74 -25.59 -24.71 -23.72
C ARG A 74 -26.33 -26.05 -23.69
N GLU A 75 -25.60 -27.16 -23.84
CA GLU A 75 -26.17 -28.47 -24.13
C GLU A 75 -26.03 -29.49 -22.99
N TRP A 76 -25.43 -29.13 -21.84
CA TRP A 76 -25.15 -30.03 -20.72
C TRP A 76 -26.31 -30.94 -20.31
N SER A 77 -27.52 -30.36 -20.18
CA SER A 77 -28.71 -31.07 -19.72
C SER A 77 -29.23 -32.11 -20.71
N PHE A 78 -28.80 -32.04 -21.98
CA PHE A 78 -29.20 -32.97 -23.03
C PHE A 78 -28.18 -34.10 -23.24
N LEU A 79 -27.01 -34.02 -22.60
CA LEU A 79 -25.97 -35.05 -22.69
C LEU A 79 -26.25 -36.20 -21.73
N LEU A 80 -26.02 -37.43 -22.19
CA LEU A 80 -26.02 -38.62 -21.35
C LEU A 80 -24.78 -38.62 -20.43
N ASP A 81 -24.90 -39.18 -19.23
CA ASP A 81 -23.79 -39.24 -18.28
C ASP A 81 -22.61 -40.07 -18.81
N SER A 82 -22.87 -41.08 -19.64
CA SER A 82 -21.83 -41.84 -20.35
C SER A 82 -21.02 -40.97 -21.32
N ASP A 83 -21.68 -40.03 -22.02
CA ASP A 83 -21.03 -39.14 -22.98
C ASP A 83 -20.21 -38.07 -22.27
N LYS A 84 -20.75 -37.52 -21.17
CA LYS A 84 -20.03 -36.59 -20.29
C LYS A 84 -18.73 -37.24 -19.77
N PHE A 85 -18.84 -38.47 -19.25
CA PHE A 85 -17.69 -39.21 -18.74
C PHE A 85 -16.68 -39.53 -19.84
N SER A 86 -17.14 -40.05 -20.98
CA SER A 86 -16.30 -40.38 -22.13
C SER A 86 -15.52 -39.16 -22.65
N LEU A 87 -16.19 -38.02 -22.83
CA LEU A 87 -15.55 -36.79 -23.29
C LEU A 87 -14.51 -36.28 -22.29
N ARG A 88 -14.83 -36.25 -20.99
CA ARG A 88 -13.86 -35.81 -19.98
C ARG A 88 -12.63 -36.72 -19.95
N HIS A 89 -12.85 -38.03 -19.97
CA HIS A 89 -11.75 -39.01 -19.98
C HIS A 89 -10.88 -38.83 -21.22
N TYR A 90 -11.49 -38.61 -22.40
CA TYR A 90 -10.76 -38.28 -23.63
C TYR A 90 -9.92 -37.01 -23.47
N LEU A 91 -10.50 -35.91 -22.98
CA LEU A 91 -9.76 -34.64 -22.84
C LEU A 91 -8.61 -34.76 -21.84
N MET A 92 -8.82 -35.45 -20.71
CA MET A 92 -7.77 -35.75 -19.73
C MET A 92 -6.65 -36.60 -20.33
N HIS A 93 -7.00 -37.64 -21.09
CA HIS A 93 -6.02 -38.45 -21.80
C HIS A 93 -5.24 -37.62 -22.83
N TYR A 94 -5.93 -36.77 -23.58
CA TYR A 94 -5.35 -35.91 -24.60
C TYR A 94 -4.26 -35.00 -24.03
N ILE A 95 -4.55 -34.25 -22.96
CA ILE A 95 -3.57 -33.34 -22.34
C ILE A 95 -2.41 -34.07 -21.64
N THR A 96 -2.61 -35.34 -21.26
CA THR A 96 -1.57 -36.15 -20.59
C THR A 96 -0.63 -36.81 -21.59
N THR A 97 -1.08 -37.06 -22.82
CA THR A 97 -0.34 -37.80 -23.86
C THR A 97 0.20 -36.93 -24.98
N LYS A 98 -0.54 -35.90 -25.39
CA LYS A 98 -0.13 -34.98 -26.45
C LYS A 98 0.49 -33.72 -25.87
N GLN A 99 1.64 -33.34 -26.41
CA GLN A 99 2.22 -32.03 -26.16
C GLN A 99 1.53 -30.99 -27.03
N VAL A 100 0.82 -30.05 -26.38
CA VAL A 100 0.20 -28.88 -27.01
C VAL A 100 0.70 -27.59 -26.35
N PRO A 101 0.64 -26.44 -27.06
CA PRO A 101 1.04 -25.15 -26.49
C PRO A 101 0.26 -24.79 -25.21
N PRO A 102 0.85 -24.00 -24.30
CA PRO A 102 0.23 -23.64 -23.02
C PRO A 102 -1.18 -23.05 -23.16
N PHE A 103 -1.41 -22.14 -24.11
CA PHE A 103 -2.72 -21.50 -24.30
C PHE A 103 -3.83 -22.48 -24.75
N VAL A 104 -3.49 -23.52 -25.53
CA VAL A 104 -4.42 -24.59 -25.92
C VAL A 104 -4.68 -25.50 -24.72
N ARG A 105 -3.61 -25.88 -24.00
CA ARG A 105 -3.67 -26.72 -22.80
C ARG A 105 -4.56 -26.10 -21.73
N ASP A 106 -4.34 -24.83 -21.40
CA ASP A 106 -5.12 -24.08 -20.42
C ASP A 106 -6.58 -23.99 -20.83
N ARG A 107 -6.87 -23.86 -22.13
CA ARG A 107 -8.25 -23.85 -22.61
C ARG A 107 -8.94 -25.20 -22.45
N ILE A 108 -8.26 -26.30 -22.76
CA ILE A 108 -8.78 -27.66 -22.56
C ILE A 108 -8.95 -27.94 -21.06
N LEU A 109 -8.00 -27.52 -20.22
CA LEU A 109 -8.10 -27.62 -18.76
C LEU A 109 -9.31 -26.83 -18.22
N GLN A 110 -9.59 -25.65 -18.77
CA GLN A 110 -10.80 -24.90 -18.44
C GLN A 110 -12.07 -25.69 -18.82
N VAL A 111 -12.10 -26.30 -20.00
CA VAL A 111 -13.23 -27.17 -20.42
C VAL A 111 -13.43 -28.31 -19.41
N ILE A 112 -12.35 -29.00 -19.04
CA ILE A 112 -12.39 -30.08 -18.05
C ILE A 112 -12.92 -29.55 -16.70
N ALA A 113 -12.42 -28.41 -16.23
CA ALA A 113 -12.83 -27.82 -14.97
C ALA A 113 -14.33 -27.45 -14.96
N ILE A 114 -14.85 -26.91 -16.08
CA ILE A 114 -16.28 -26.62 -16.26
C ILE A 114 -17.10 -27.91 -16.19
N MET A 115 -16.67 -28.98 -16.89
CA MET A 115 -17.35 -30.28 -16.83
C MET A 115 -17.41 -30.82 -15.39
N VAL A 116 -16.29 -30.76 -14.67
CA VAL A 116 -16.20 -31.22 -13.28
C VAL A 116 -17.10 -30.40 -12.35
N LYS A 117 -17.11 -29.07 -12.51
CA LYS A 117 -17.98 -28.19 -11.74
C LYS A 117 -19.46 -28.43 -12.00
N ARG A 118 -19.86 -28.58 -13.26
CA ARG A 118 -21.26 -28.87 -13.60
C ARG A 118 -21.69 -30.24 -13.07
N ALA A 119 -20.86 -31.28 -13.25
CA ALA A 119 -21.15 -32.60 -12.71
C ALA A 119 -21.26 -32.59 -11.17
N SER A 120 -20.46 -31.76 -10.49
CA SER A 120 -20.49 -31.65 -9.03
C SER A 120 -21.80 -31.15 -8.44
N VAL A 121 -22.59 -30.41 -9.24
CA VAL A 121 -23.92 -29.96 -8.84
C VAL A 121 -24.88 -31.13 -8.75
N ASP A 122 -24.75 -32.09 -9.67
CA ASP A 122 -25.65 -33.23 -9.80
C ASP A 122 -25.27 -34.36 -8.82
N ASP A 123 -23.97 -34.63 -8.64
CA ASP A 123 -23.48 -35.77 -7.86
C ASP A 123 -22.98 -35.43 -6.45
N GLY A 124 -23.01 -34.15 -6.07
CA GLY A 124 -22.50 -33.64 -4.81
C GLY A 124 -20.97 -33.61 -4.73
N GLY A 125 -20.25 -33.60 -5.84
CA GLY A 125 -18.78 -33.52 -5.88
C GLY A 125 -18.05 -34.84 -5.67
N ARG A 126 -18.74 -35.98 -5.78
CA ARG A 126 -18.12 -37.31 -5.60
C ARG A 126 -17.06 -37.59 -6.67
N ASP A 127 -17.41 -37.35 -7.93
CA ASP A 127 -16.54 -37.57 -9.07
C ASP A 127 -15.36 -36.58 -9.08
N ARG A 128 -15.59 -35.34 -8.63
CA ARG A 128 -14.50 -34.37 -8.38
C ARG A 128 -13.47 -34.89 -7.38
N ALA A 129 -13.92 -35.49 -6.27
CA ALA A 129 -13.02 -36.02 -5.25
C ALA A 129 -12.16 -37.18 -5.77
N ASN A 130 -12.69 -38.01 -6.68
CA ASN A 130 -11.96 -39.07 -7.35
C ASN A 130 -10.89 -38.50 -8.29
N ILE A 131 -11.24 -37.50 -9.11
CA ILE A 131 -10.27 -36.82 -9.98
C ILE A 131 -9.12 -36.23 -9.17
N LEU A 132 -9.43 -35.56 -8.05
CA LEU A 132 -8.39 -35.00 -7.20
C LEU A 132 -7.46 -36.08 -6.64
N GLN A 133 -8.00 -37.26 -6.30
CA GLN A 133 -7.18 -38.40 -5.88
C GLN A 133 -6.26 -38.92 -7.00
N GLU A 134 -6.77 -39.02 -8.23
CA GLU A 134 -5.97 -39.41 -9.38
C GLU A 134 -4.86 -38.39 -9.66
N VAL A 135 -5.17 -37.10 -9.58
CA VAL A 135 -4.22 -36.01 -9.79
C VAL A 135 -3.16 -35.95 -8.69
N GLU A 136 -3.53 -36.16 -7.43
CA GLU A 136 -2.58 -36.30 -6.31
C GLU A 136 -1.61 -37.47 -6.55
N ASN A 137 -2.11 -38.62 -7.00
CA ASN A 137 -1.29 -39.78 -7.35
C ASN A 137 -0.31 -39.48 -8.49
N ILE A 138 -0.72 -38.71 -9.50
CA ILE A 138 0.16 -38.24 -10.59
C ILE A 138 1.26 -37.34 -10.02
N ILE A 139 0.92 -36.38 -9.16
CA ILE A 139 1.89 -35.44 -8.57
C ILE A 139 2.94 -36.17 -7.71
N LEU A 140 2.53 -37.22 -6.98
CA LEU A 140 3.44 -37.98 -6.13
C LEU A 140 4.39 -38.86 -6.97
N ASN A 141 3.85 -39.61 -7.94
CA ASN A 141 4.55 -40.76 -8.52
C ASN A 141 5.04 -40.55 -9.96
N ALA A 142 4.56 -39.54 -10.69
CA ALA A 142 4.89 -39.36 -12.10
C ALA A 142 6.19 -38.57 -12.33
N GLU A 143 6.61 -38.49 -13.60
CA GLU A 143 7.73 -37.66 -14.05
C GLU A 143 7.44 -36.15 -13.88
N PRO A 144 8.47 -35.29 -13.78
CA PRO A 144 8.31 -33.86 -13.47
C PRO A 144 7.28 -33.13 -14.34
N GLU A 145 7.27 -33.35 -15.66
CA GLU A 145 6.31 -32.73 -16.58
C GLU A 145 4.85 -33.08 -16.24
N LYS A 146 4.60 -34.34 -15.85
CA LYS A 146 3.28 -34.83 -15.46
C LYS A 146 2.89 -34.30 -14.08
N LYS A 147 3.85 -34.08 -13.16
CA LYS A 147 3.59 -33.41 -11.88
C LYS A 147 3.11 -31.97 -12.09
N ILE A 148 3.79 -31.24 -12.98
CA ILE A 148 3.40 -29.86 -13.37
C ILE A 148 2.00 -29.86 -13.98
N LEU A 149 1.68 -30.81 -14.86
CA LEU A 149 0.32 -30.96 -15.40
C LEU A 149 -0.71 -31.19 -14.28
N GLY A 150 -0.39 -32.02 -13.29
CA GLY A 150 -1.24 -32.24 -12.12
C GLY A 150 -1.55 -30.94 -11.37
N PHE A 151 -0.54 -30.10 -11.12
CA PHE A 151 -0.76 -28.79 -10.53
C PHE A 151 -1.59 -27.87 -11.41
N ASN A 152 -1.39 -27.88 -12.72
CA ASN A 152 -2.19 -27.08 -13.65
C ASN A 152 -3.67 -27.51 -13.64
N ILE A 153 -3.95 -28.81 -13.48
CA ILE A 153 -5.32 -29.31 -13.31
C ILE A 153 -5.93 -28.78 -12.00
N ILE A 154 -5.24 -28.92 -10.87
CA ILE A 154 -5.70 -28.39 -9.57
C ILE A 154 -5.95 -26.88 -9.66
N ALA A 155 -5.01 -26.14 -10.25
CA ALA A 155 -5.05 -24.70 -10.34
C ALA A 155 -6.23 -24.20 -11.21
N ASN A 156 -6.55 -24.90 -12.31
CA ASN A 156 -7.71 -24.62 -13.15
C ASN A 156 -9.03 -24.98 -12.45
N LEU A 157 -9.08 -26.09 -11.72
CA LEU A 157 -10.25 -26.44 -10.89
C LEU A 157 -10.51 -25.35 -9.85
N MET A 158 -9.50 -24.94 -9.08
CA MET A 158 -9.65 -23.87 -8.08
C MET A 158 -10.14 -22.56 -8.69
N GLN A 159 -9.57 -22.15 -9.83
CA GLN A 159 -9.98 -20.93 -10.53
C GLN A 159 -11.45 -20.98 -10.96
N GLU A 160 -11.89 -22.13 -11.45
CA GLU A 160 -13.26 -22.33 -11.91
C GLU A 160 -14.24 -22.24 -10.74
N TYR A 161 -13.93 -22.76 -9.55
CA TYR A 161 -14.79 -22.60 -8.36
C TYR A 161 -14.69 -21.22 -7.69
N ALA A 162 -13.60 -20.47 -7.90
CA ALA A 162 -13.40 -19.14 -7.31
C ALA A 162 -14.30 -18.06 -7.93
N SER A 163 -14.54 -18.12 -9.25
CA SER A 163 -15.34 -17.13 -9.99
C SER A 163 -16.84 -17.37 -9.82
N THR A 164 -17.56 -16.36 -9.30
CA THR A 164 -19.04 -16.37 -9.15
C THR A 164 -19.73 -15.25 -9.94
N VAL A 165 -18.97 -14.30 -10.49
CA VAL A 165 -19.51 -13.08 -11.12
C VAL A 165 -19.86 -13.28 -12.60
N LYS A 166 -19.19 -14.20 -13.30
CA LYS A 166 -19.47 -14.53 -14.71
C LYS A 166 -20.35 -15.78 -14.83
N SER A 167 -21.56 -15.74 -14.28
CA SER A 167 -22.51 -16.87 -14.28
C SER A 167 -22.84 -17.41 -15.68
N THR A 168 -22.68 -16.57 -16.72
CA THR A 168 -22.82 -16.95 -18.14
C THR A 168 -21.76 -17.96 -18.60
N ASP A 169 -20.57 -17.98 -18.00
CA ASP A 169 -19.42 -18.76 -18.49
C ASP A 169 -19.50 -20.25 -18.13
N VAL A 170 -20.48 -20.65 -17.32
CA VAL A 170 -20.68 -22.04 -16.87
C VAL A 170 -22.10 -22.52 -17.10
N GLY A 171 -23.06 -21.61 -17.26
CA GLY A 171 -24.47 -21.94 -17.53
C GLY A 171 -25.23 -22.42 -16.30
N LEU A 172 -24.88 -21.92 -15.12
CA LEU A 172 -25.59 -22.17 -13.87
C LEU A 172 -26.10 -20.86 -13.26
N PRO A 173 -27.24 -20.86 -12.56
CA PRO A 173 -27.67 -19.72 -11.76
C PRO A 173 -26.65 -19.37 -10.67
N TRP A 174 -26.59 -18.10 -10.27
CA TRP A 174 -25.66 -17.61 -9.26
C TRP A 174 -25.75 -18.39 -7.93
N GLU A 175 -26.96 -18.73 -7.47
CA GLU A 175 -27.16 -19.47 -6.21
C GLU A 175 -26.51 -20.87 -6.26
N VAL A 176 -26.60 -21.52 -7.42
CA VAL A 176 -25.98 -22.84 -7.65
C VAL A 176 -24.46 -22.72 -7.68
N HIS A 177 -23.93 -21.69 -8.33
CA HIS A 177 -22.50 -21.36 -8.29
C HIS A 177 -22.00 -21.15 -6.87
N PHE A 178 -22.73 -20.35 -6.09
CA PHE A 178 -22.37 -20.03 -4.73
C PHE A 178 -22.38 -21.28 -3.83
N LYS A 179 -23.40 -22.14 -3.98
CA LYS A 179 -23.49 -23.41 -3.26
C LYS A 179 -22.33 -24.36 -3.61
N ALA A 180 -22.03 -24.52 -4.91
CA ALA A 180 -20.93 -25.35 -5.37
C ALA A 180 -19.56 -24.83 -4.88
N LYS A 181 -19.35 -23.51 -4.90
CA LYS A 181 -18.17 -22.86 -4.32
C LYS A 181 -18.04 -23.16 -2.83
N LYS A 182 -19.10 -22.94 -2.04
CA LYS A 182 -19.10 -23.20 -0.59
C LYS A 182 -18.80 -24.66 -0.26
N GLN A 183 -19.36 -25.58 -1.04
CA GLN A 183 -19.07 -26.99 -0.89
C GLN A 183 -17.60 -27.29 -1.18
N PHE A 184 -17.06 -26.84 -2.31
CA PHE A 184 -15.65 -27.01 -2.68
C PHE A 184 -14.69 -26.42 -1.63
N GLU A 185 -15.00 -25.24 -1.11
CA GLU A 185 -14.24 -24.58 -0.03
C GLU A 185 -14.23 -25.41 1.27
N SER A 186 -15.32 -26.13 1.57
CA SER A 186 -15.45 -26.92 2.80
C SER A 186 -14.81 -28.30 2.74
N SER A 187 -14.66 -28.89 1.54
CA SER A 187 -14.12 -30.25 1.35
C SER A 187 -12.78 -30.25 0.61
N ASP A 188 -12.79 -29.87 -0.66
CA ASP A 188 -11.69 -30.14 -1.58
C ASP A 188 -10.57 -29.10 -1.47
N LEU A 189 -10.91 -27.84 -1.21
CA LEU A 189 -9.91 -26.80 -0.97
C LEU A 189 -9.09 -27.10 0.29
N LYS A 190 -9.74 -27.64 1.33
CA LYS A 190 -9.09 -28.12 2.56
C LYS A 190 -8.08 -29.22 2.25
N ARG A 191 -8.49 -30.22 1.47
CA ARG A 191 -7.65 -31.33 1.01
C ARG A 191 -6.45 -30.85 0.17
N ILE A 192 -6.69 -29.98 -0.82
CA ILE A 192 -5.65 -29.42 -1.69
C ILE A 192 -4.61 -28.67 -0.86
N PHE A 193 -5.05 -27.82 0.08
CA PHE A 193 -4.12 -27.08 0.93
C PHE A 193 -3.27 -28.01 1.79
N GLN A 194 -3.86 -29.02 2.44
CA GLN A 194 -3.10 -30.01 3.22
C GLN A 194 -2.06 -30.74 2.36
N PHE A 195 -2.46 -31.13 1.15
CA PHE A 195 -1.55 -31.80 0.21
C PHE A 195 -0.38 -30.89 -0.17
N CYS A 196 -0.63 -29.62 -0.49
CA CYS A 196 0.43 -28.65 -0.79
C CYS A 196 1.37 -28.44 0.42
N VAL A 197 0.84 -28.31 1.63
CA VAL A 197 1.64 -28.18 2.86
C VAL A 197 2.52 -29.41 3.07
N GLN A 198 2.01 -30.62 2.85
CA GLN A 198 2.81 -31.85 2.90
C GLN A 198 3.94 -31.84 1.89
N LEU A 199 3.67 -31.42 0.65
CA LEU A 199 4.73 -31.31 -0.38
C LEU A 199 5.77 -30.25 -0.03
N LEU A 200 5.37 -29.10 0.49
CA LEU A 200 6.30 -28.07 1.00
C LEU A 200 7.15 -28.62 2.15
N SER A 201 6.58 -29.45 3.02
CA SER A 201 7.33 -30.10 4.10
C SER A 201 8.42 -31.05 3.58
N GLU A 202 8.23 -31.66 2.41
CA GLU A 202 9.28 -32.45 1.76
C GLU A 202 10.37 -31.55 1.13
N VAL A 203 9.98 -30.43 0.53
CA VAL A 203 10.94 -29.47 -0.07
C VAL A 203 11.91 -28.93 0.98
N VAL A 204 11.44 -28.57 2.17
CA VAL A 204 12.29 -27.99 3.22
C VAL A 204 13.24 -28.99 3.89
N LYS A 205 13.07 -30.30 3.67
CA LYS A 205 14.02 -31.33 4.17
C LYS A 205 15.36 -31.29 3.44
N SER A 206 15.38 -30.73 2.23
CA SER A 206 16.61 -30.51 1.46
C SER A 206 17.06 -29.06 1.57
N ASP A 207 18.37 -28.85 1.60
CA ASP A 207 18.98 -27.52 1.59
C ASP A 207 19.22 -27.03 0.16
N PRO A 208 19.10 -25.71 -0.12
CA PRO A 208 19.54 -25.13 -1.38
C PRO A 208 21.06 -25.33 -1.59
N PRO A 209 21.56 -25.35 -2.84
CA PRO A 209 20.88 -25.02 -4.08
C PRO A 209 19.95 -26.14 -4.58
N TYR A 210 18.78 -25.75 -5.08
CA TYR A 210 17.81 -26.69 -5.62
C TYR A 210 17.98 -26.90 -7.14
N PRO A 211 17.80 -28.12 -7.65
CA PRO A 211 17.69 -28.38 -9.08
C PRO A 211 16.50 -27.63 -9.73
N ASP A 212 16.62 -27.26 -11.02
CA ASP A 212 15.60 -26.49 -11.75
C ASP A 212 14.20 -27.12 -11.71
N ASN A 213 14.12 -28.45 -11.83
CA ASN A 213 12.85 -29.17 -11.75
C ASN A 213 12.20 -29.07 -10.36
N VAL A 214 13.00 -29.01 -9.28
CA VAL A 214 12.50 -28.81 -7.91
C VAL A 214 12.04 -27.36 -7.73
N LEU A 215 12.78 -26.38 -8.27
CA LEU A 215 12.38 -24.98 -8.25
C LEU A 215 11.06 -24.76 -9.00
N GLU A 216 10.92 -25.32 -10.20
CA GLU A 216 9.69 -25.24 -10.98
C GLU A 216 8.51 -25.91 -10.27
N LEU A 217 8.71 -27.08 -9.69
CA LEU A 217 7.67 -27.77 -8.91
C LEU A 217 7.26 -26.95 -7.68
N THR A 218 8.24 -26.42 -6.95
CA THR A 218 8.01 -25.57 -5.78
C THR A 218 7.24 -24.31 -6.15
N ARG A 219 7.51 -23.73 -7.32
CA ARG A 219 6.73 -22.59 -7.86
C ARG A 219 5.26 -22.95 -8.02
N HIS A 220 4.95 -24.13 -8.57
CA HIS A 220 3.58 -24.57 -8.74
C HIS A 220 2.89 -24.87 -7.40
N ILE A 221 3.61 -25.49 -6.45
CA ILE A 221 3.10 -25.74 -5.10
C ILE A 221 2.76 -24.42 -4.41
N LEU A 222 3.68 -23.45 -4.42
CA LEU A 222 3.48 -22.13 -3.81
C LEU A 222 2.34 -21.36 -4.49
N LYS A 223 2.27 -21.34 -5.83
CA LYS A 223 1.16 -20.69 -6.56
C LYS A 223 -0.20 -21.29 -6.20
N VAL A 224 -0.29 -22.60 -6.01
CA VAL A 224 -1.54 -23.26 -5.58
C VAL A 224 -1.84 -22.94 -4.12
N THR A 225 -0.83 -22.88 -3.25
CA THR A 225 -0.98 -22.53 -1.82
C THR A 225 -1.41 -21.07 -1.63
N GLU A 226 -0.85 -20.17 -2.43
CA GLU A 226 -1.16 -18.74 -2.46
C GLU A 226 -2.56 -18.46 -3.01
N ARG A 227 -3.03 -19.29 -3.97
CA ARG A 227 -4.35 -19.13 -4.60
C ARG A 227 -5.48 -19.30 -3.58
N LYS A 228 -5.83 -18.16 -2.99
CA LYS A 228 -7.02 -17.78 -2.22
C LYS A 228 -7.82 -18.95 -1.65
N LEU A 229 -7.48 -19.24 -0.39
CA LEU A 229 -8.43 -19.67 0.63
C LEU A 229 -9.71 -18.79 0.58
N PRO A 230 -10.88 -19.31 1.01
CA PRO A 230 -12.22 -18.79 0.69
C PRO A 230 -12.41 -17.26 0.73
N LYS A 231 -12.65 -16.62 -0.43
CA LYS A 231 -13.19 -15.26 -0.47
C LYS A 231 -14.68 -15.30 -0.09
N ARG A 232 -15.07 -14.78 1.08
CA ARG A 232 -16.44 -14.25 1.20
C ARG A 232 -16.47 -12.90 0.47
N LEU A 233 -17.42 -12.76 -0.44
CA LEU A 233 -17.95 -11.46 -0.84
C LEU A 233 -18.55 -10.84 0.43
N ILE A 234 -17.82 -9.92 1.05
CA ILE A 234 -18.46 -8.82 1.76
C ILE A 234 -18.82 -7.83 0.66
N GLY A 235 -20.11 -7.50 0.54
CA GLY A 235 -20.59 -6.40 -0.29
C GLY A 235 -20.42 -6.55 -1.80
N ILE A 236 -21.50 -6.91 -2.51
CA ILE A 236 -21.65 -6.68 -3.97
C ILE A 236 -21.58 -5.17 -4.31
N TYR A 237 -21.47 -4.27 -3.32
CA TYR A 237 -21.41 -2.83 -3.49
C TYR A 237 -20.09 -2.14 -3.10
N GLU A 238 -19.10 -2.84 -2.51
CA GLU A 238 -17.88 -2.19 -2.00
C GLU A 238 -16.57 -2.54 -2.74
N SER A 239 -16.57 -3.46 -3.71
CA SER A 239 -15.31 -4.00 -4.25
C SER A 239 -15.16 -3.91 -5.77
N VAL A 240 -15.62 -2.82 -6.39
CA VAL A 240 -15.37 -2.57 -7.83
C VAL A 240 -14.36 -1.42 -8.03
N TYR A 241 -14.03 -0.63 -7.00
CA TYR A 241 -13.19 0.56 -7.19
C TYR A 241 -11.90 0.66 -6.37
N GLU A 242 -11.65 -0.17 -5.35
CA GLU A 242 -10.42 -0.04 -4.53
C GLU A 242 -9.95 -1.39 -3.97
N ALA A 243 -9.16 -2.16 -4.72
CA ALA A 243 -8.57 -3.37 -4.15
C ALA A 243 -7.17 -3.64 -4.69
N ASP A 244 -6.25 -2.70 -4.48
CA ASP A 244 -4.81 -2.95 -4.57
C ASP A 244 -4.31 -3.92 -3.49
N GLN A 245 -5.16 -4.30 -2.52
CA GLN A 245 -4.81 -5.23 -1.44
C GLN A 245 -5.47 -6.61 -1.57
N ALA A 246 -4.69 -7.65 -1.27
CA ALA A 246 -5.22 -9.00 -1.16
C ALA A 246 -6.25 -9.11 0.00
N PRO A 247 -7.42 -9.74 -0.23
CA PRO A 247 -8.48 -9.83 0.77
C PRO A 247 -8.03 -10.69 1.96
N ALA A 248 -8.57 -10.40 3.15
CA ALA A 248 -8.21 -11.08 4.38
C ALA A 248 -8.63 -12.56 4.40
N LEU A 249 -7.82 -13.38 5.07
CA LEU A 249 -8.03 -14.82 5.20
C LEU A 249 -9.13 -15.13 6.24
N ARG A 250 -10.36 -15.34 5.77
CA ARG A 250 -11.51 -15.65 6.63
C ARG A 250 -11.93 -17.11 6.53
N LEU A 251 -11.61 -17.91 7.54
CA LEU A 251 -11.89 -19.36 7.57
C LEU A 251 -13.04 -19.73 8.53
N SER A 252 -13.72 -20.84 8.22
CA SER A 252 -14.69 -21.48 9.13
C SER A 252 -13.99 -22.39 10.14
N ASP A 253 -14.70 -22.75 11.21
CA ASP A 253 -14.21 -23.66 12.25
C ASP A 253 -13.71 -25.01 11.71
N SER A 254 -14.27 -25.49 10.60
CA SER A 254 -13.82 -26.71 9.90
C SER A 254 -12.34 -26.72 9.48
N TRP A 255 -11.67 -25.56 9.44
CA TRP A 255 -10.26 -25.41 9.10
C TRP A 255 -9.31 -25.45 10.31
N SER A 256 -9.84 -25.42 11.54
CA SER A 256 -9.08 -25.30 12.78
C SER A 256 -7.91 -26.28 12.89
N GLU A 257 -8.16 -27.58 12.71
CA GLU A 257 -7.15 -28.64 12.80
C GLU A 257 -5.95 -28.45 11.87
N ILE A 258 -6.13 -27.74 10.76
CA ILE A 258 -5.06 -27.49 9.79
C ILE A 258 -4.37 -26.18 10.07
N ILE A 259 -5.14 -25.08 10.10
CA ILE A 259 -4.58 -23.74 10.11
C ILE A 259 -3.97 -23.37 11.46
N LEU A 260 -4.48 -23.98 12.54
CA LEU A 260 -3.97 -23.83 13.90
C LEU A 260 -2.99 -24.95 14.29
N SER A 261 -2.57 -25.79 13.31
CA SER A 261 -1.52 -26.77 13.58
C SER A 261 -0.23 -26.04 13.98
N PRO A 262 0.39 -26.40 15.12
CA PRO A 262 1.57 -25.70 15.61
C PRO A 262 2.80 -25.87 14.69
N GLN A 263 2.78 -26.83 13.76
CA GLN A 263 3.85 -27.00 12.78
C GLN A 263 3.67 -26.13 11.52
N LEU A 264 2.46 -25.64 11.23
CA LEU A 264 2.18 -24.95 9.96
C LEU A 264 2.95 -23.64 9.85
N LEU A 265 2.83 -22.75 10.83
CA LEU A 265 3.52 -21.45 10.80
C LEU A 265 5.05 -21.62 10.72
N PRO A 266 5.71 -22.40 11.61
CA PRO A 266 7.15 -22.67 11.50
C PRO A 266 7.56 -23.21 10.13
N LEU A 267 6.79 -24.14 9.56
CA LEU A 267 7.05 -24.68 8.23
C LEU A 267 6.98 -23.58 7.15
N MET A 268 5.96 -22.73 7.15
CA MET A 268 5.81 -21.69 6.13
C MET A 268 6.92 -20.64 6.21
N PHE A 269 7.35 -20.27 7.42
CA PHE A 269 8.53 -19.41 7.60
C PHE A 269 9.81 -20.10 7.13
N GLN A 270 9.98 -21.41 7.40
CA GLN A 270 11.11 -22.19 6.91
C GLN A 270 11.12 -22.29 5.37
N VAL A 271 9.96 -22.46 4.73
CA VAL A 271 9.82 -22.44 3.26
C VAL A 271 10.35 -21.11 2.72
N PHE A 272 9.87 -19.97 3.25
CA PHE A 272 10.35 -18.66 2.81
C PHE A 272 11.87 -18.54 2.97
N TRP A 273 12.42 -18.96 4.11
CA TRP A 273 13.86 -18.98 4.38
C TRP A 273 14.67 -19.78 3.35
N LYS A 274 14.14 -20.90 2.85
CA LYS A 274 14.83 -21.73 1.86
C LYS A 274 14.77 -21.15 0.45
N VAL A 275 13.72 -20.37 0.15
CA VAL A 275 13.45 -19.89 -1.22
C VAL A 275 13.69 -18.39 -1.42
N LYS A 276 14.06 -17.64 -0.37
CA LYS A 276 14.23 -16.17 -0.41
C LYS A 276 15.17 -15.66 -1.50
N ASP A 277 16.23 -16.40 -1.82
CA ASP A 277 17.23 -16.00 -2.82
C ASP A 277 16.82 -16.35 -4.26
N TYR A 278 15.63 -16.94 -4.46
CA TYR A 278 15.06 -17.24 -5.78
C TYR A 278 13.89 -16.30 -6.07
N GLU A 279 14.11 -15.27 -6.89
CA GLU A 279 13.10 -14.23 -7.19
C GLU A 279 11.76 -14.80 -7.69
N GLY A 280 11.78 -15.88 -8.46
CA GLY A 280 10.58 -16.53 -8.97
C GLY A 280 9.78 -17.33 -7.92
N LEU A 281 10.23 -17.40 -6.66
CA LEU A 281 9.60 -18.17 -5.57
C LEU A 281 9.35 -17.32 -4.31
N SER A 282 10.28 -16.43 -3.98
CA SER A 282 10.26 -15.65 -2.72
C SER A 282 8.96 -14.87 -2.54
N HIS A 283 8.49 -14.18 -3.58
CA HIS A 283 7.24 -13.42 -3.55
C HIS A 283 6.01 -14.31 -3.26
N HIS A 284 5.94 -15.51 -3.86
CA HIS A 284 4.83 -16.44 -3.62
C HIS A 284 4.83 -16.97 -2.17
N ALA A 285 6.00 -17.33 -1.63
CA ALA A 285 6.13 -17.76 -0.24
C ALA A 285 5.78 -16.64 0.75
N LEU A 286 6.23 -15.41 0.48
CA LEU A 286 5.95 -14.26 1.31
C LEU A 286 4.47 -13.87 1.27
N THR A 287 3.82 -13.97 0.11
CA THR A 287 2.37 -13.75 -0.02
C THR A 287 1.57 -14.76 0.80
N CYS A 288 2.02 -16.02 0.88
CA CYS A 288 1.39 -16.99 1.78
C CYS A 288 1.49 -16.56 3.25
N LEU A 289 2.64 -16.05 3.69
CA LEU A 289 2.82 -15.52 5.06
C LEU A 289 1.91 -14.30 5.31
N VAL A 290 1.86 -13.33 4.37
CA VAL A 290 0.95 -12.18 4.45
C VAL A 290 -0.51 -12.63 4.61
N GLN A 291 -0.95 -13.66 3.88
CA GLN A 291 -2.30 -14.21 4.03
C GLN A 291 -2.53 -14.81 5.41
N LEU A 292 -1.56 -15.56 5.95
CA LEU A 292 -1.62 -16.13 7.29
C LEU A 292 -1.67 -15.06 8.39
N ALA A 293 -0.97 -13.93 8.21
CA ALA A 293 -1.06 -12.78 9.12
C ALA A 293 -2.45 -12.15 9.20
N SER A 294 -3.31 -12.40 8.21
CA SER A 294 -4.69 -11.87 8.15
C SER A 294 -5.76 -12.86 8.63
N LEU A 295 -5.35 -13.99 9.24
CA LEU A 295 -6.26 -15.07 9.63
C LEU A 295 -7.33 -14.58 10.62
N ASN A 296 -8.59 -14.70 10.20
CA ASN A 296 -9.75 -14.35 10.99
C ASN A 296 -10.95 -15.27 10.70
N GLY A 297 -12.10 -15.01 11.35
CA GLY A 297 -13.35 -15.72 11.11
C GLY A 297 -13.66 -16.78 12.15
N GLY A 298 -14.47 -17.77 11.76
CA GLY A 298 -15.02 -18.78 12.67
C GLY A 298 -14.00 -19.76 13.23
N VAL A 299 -12.78 -19.78 12.71
CA VAL A 299 -11.66 -20.55 13.28
C VAL A 299 -11.07 -19.92 14.54
N MET A 300 -11.24 -18.60 14.71
CA MET A 300 -10.80 -17.86 15.89
C MET A 300 -11.91 -17.89 16.94
N THR A 301 -12.11 -19.06 17.56
CA THR A 301 -13.26 -19.34 18.44
C THR A 301 -13.18 -18.65 19.80
N SER A 302 -11.98 -18.29 20.26
CA SER A 302 -11.77 -17.61 21.54
C SER A 302 -10.51 -16.75 21.52
N ASP A 303 -10.44 -15.79 22.44
CA ASP A 303 -9.26 -14.94 22.65
C ASP A 303 -7.99 -15.75 22.94
N ASN A 304 -8.09 -16.86 23.66
CA ASN A 304 -6.94 -17.72 23.95
C ASN A 304 -6.32 -18.30 22.68
N VAL A 305 -7.16 -18.80 21.76
CA VAL A 305 -6.71 -19.34 20.46
C VAL A 305 -6.06 -18.25 19.62
N ARG A 306 -6.64 -17.04 19.62
CA ARG A 306 -6.08 -15.88 18.92
C ARG A 306 -4.70 -15.50 19.46
N LEU A 307 -4.56 -15.45 20.79
CA LEU A 307 -3.32 -15.11 21.46
C LEU A 307 -2.23 -16.17 21.23
N GLU A 308 -2.58 -17.45 21.26
CA GLU A 308 -1.64 -18.54 20.98
C GLU A 308 -1.13 -18.48 19.53
N TYR A 309 -2.04 -18.28 18.56
CA TYR A 309 -1.68 -18.11 17.15
C TYR A 309 -0.80 -16.88 16.94
N LEU A 310 -1.17 -15.73 17.53
CA LEU A 310 -0.42 -14.49 17.44
C LEU A 310 1.00 -14.65 18.00
N LYS A 311 1.15 -15.25 19.20
CA LYS A 311 2.47 -15.50 19.80
C LYS A 311 3.35 -16.35 18.89
N LEU A 312 2.82 -17.46 18.39
CA LEU A 312 3.56 -18.34 17.47
C LEU A 312 3.96 -17.59 16.19
N TYR A 313 3.08 -16.75 15.65
CA TYR A 313 3.38 -15.94 14.47
C TYR A 313 4.49 -14.94 14.77
N MET A 314 4.35 -14.15 15.84
CA MET A 314 5.33 -13.14 16.26
C MET A 314 6.70 -13.75 16.51
N GLU A 315 6.78 -14.89 17.22
CA GLU A 315 8.06 -15.57 17.47
C GLU A 315 8.80 -15.97 16.18
N ASN A 316 8.08 -16.44 15.15
CA ASN A 316 8.69 -16.80 13.88
C ASN A 316 9.01 -15.58 13.02
N PHE A 317 8.16 -14.55 13.07
CA PHE A 317 8.37 -13.28 12.39
C PHE A 317 9.59 -12.54 12.94
N SER A 318 9.70 -12.41 14.26
CA SER A 318 10.85 -11.81 14.94
C SER A 318 12.15 -12.50 14.54
N LYS A 319 12.19 -13.84 14.52
CA LYS A 319 13.36 -14.62 14.04
C LYS A 319 13.72 -14.29 12.60
N LEU A 320 12.73 -14.12 11.72
CA LEU A 320 12.95 -13.78 10.32
C LEU A 320 13.60 -12.39 10.20
N VAL A 321 13.01 -11.37 10.82
CA VAL A 321 13.44 -9.98 10.65
C VAL A 321 14.74 -9.65 11.39
N SER A 322 15.09 -10.40 12.44
CA SER A 322 16.33 -10.21 13.20
C SER A 322 17.54 -10.92 12.58
N SER A 323 17.32 -11.96 11.78
CA SER A 323 18.40 -12.80 11.24
C SER A 323 18.78 -12.45 9.79
N VAL A 324 18.06 -11.53 9.14
CA VAL A 324 18.17 -11.24 7.70
C VAL A 324 18.19 -9.74 7.44
N THR A 325 19.06 -9.32 6.51
CA THR A 325 18.91 -8.04 5.82
C THR A 325 17.79 -8.17 4.79
N ILE A 326 16.69 -7.44 5.01
CA ILE A 326 15.52 -7.43 4.13
C ILE A 326 15.91 -6.75 2.82
N LYS A 327 15.69 -7.42 1.70
CA LYS A 327 15.93 -6.91 0.34
C LYS A 327 14.74 -6.09 -0.17
N ASN A 328 14.92 -5.31 -1.24
CA ASN A 328 13.89 -4.41 -1.80
C ASN A 328 12.54 -5.12 -2.05
N LYS A 329 12.49 -6.21 -2.82
CA LYS A 329 11.22 -6.93 -3.06
C LYS A 329 10.64 -7.63 -1.82
N GLU A 330 11.47 -7.89 -0.80
CA GLU A 330 11.04 -8.53 0.44
C GLU A 330 10.41 -7.52 1.40
N SER A 331 10.80 -6.25 1.35
CA SER A 331 10.30 -5.19 2.24
C SER A 331 8.78 -5.07 2.15
N LEU A 332 8.22 -5.13 0.94
CA LEU A 332 6.78 -4.99 0.72
C LEU A 332 5.98 -6.10 1.39
N GLY A 333 6.46 -7.34 1.34
CA GLY A 333 5.75 -8.43 2.00
C GLY A 333 5.96 -8.43 3.52
N VAL A 334 7.12 -7.99 4.01
CA VAL A 334 7.36 -7.82 5.45
C VAL A 334 6.48 -6.71 6.04
N SER A 335 6.41 -5.55 5.40
CA SER A 335 5.55 -4.45 5.82
C SER A 335 4.07 -4.82 5.76
N ASN A 336 3.65 -5.57 4.73
CA ASN A 336 2.30 -6.12 4.66
C ASN A 336 1.99 -7.11 5.79
N ILE A 337 2.95 -7.95 6.22
CA ILE A 337 2.75 -8.81 7.40
C ILE A 337 2.48 -7.95 8.64
N VAL A 338 3.29 -6.91 8.89
CA VAL A 338 3.10 -5.98 10.01
C VAL A 338 1.71 -5.34 9.95
N LYS A 339 1.37 -4.73 8.81
CA LYS A 339 0.07 -4.10 8.58
C LYS A 339 -1.10 -5.04 8.85
N LYS A 340 -1.05 -6.29 8.39
CA LYS A 340 -2.11 -7.28 8.65
C LYS A 340 -2.13 -7.72 10.11
N LEU A 341 -0.99 -7.94 10.75
CA LEU A 341 -0.95 -8.27 12.18
C LEU A 341 -1.57 -7.17 13.04
N ILE A 342 -1.24 -5.91 12.79
CA ILE A 342 -1.84 -4.77 13.49
C ILE A 342 -3.35 -4.72 13.20
N LEU A 343 -3.76 -4.70 11.93
CA LEU A 343 -5.16 -4.60 11.54
C LEU A 343 -6.05 -5.69 12.16
N PHE A 344 -5.56 -6.94 12.23
CA PHE A 344 -6.37 -8.08 12.69
C PHE A 344 -6.17 -8.45 14.16
N PHE A 345 -5.07 -8.04 14.80
CA PHE A 345 -4.71 -8.51 16.14
C PHE A 345 -4.32 -7.39 17.13
N ILE A 346 -4.49 -6.10 16.82
CA ILE A 346 -4.12 -5.00 17.74
C ILE A 346 -4.64 -5.17 19.18
N ASN A 347 -5.92 -5.54 19.32
CA ASN A 347 -6.55 -5.81 20.62
C ASN A 347 -5.95 -7.01 21.36
N ASP A 348 -5.37 -7.97 20.64
CA ASP A 348 -4.72 -9.13 21.22
C ASP A 348 -3.26 -8.83 21.58
N ILE A 349 -2.56 -7.98 20.81
CA ILE A 349 -1.21 -7.52 21.13
C ILE A 349 -1.22 -6.77 22.47
N GLN A 350 -2.24 -5.94 22.74
CA GLN A 350 -2.41 -5.26 24.04
C GLN A 350 -2.60 -6.20 25.24
N LYS A 351 -3.03 -7.45 25.01
CA LYS A 351 -3.18 -8.46 26.07
C LYS A 351 -1.89 -9.24 26.34
N LEU A 352 -0.84 -9.05 25.55
CA LEU A 352 0.45 -9.73 25.75
C LEU A 352 1.18 -9.16 26.98
N PRO A 353 2.11 -9.90 27.59
CA PRO A 353 3.02 -9.34 28.60
C PRO A 353 3.78 -8.13 28.06
N ASN A 354 3.96 -7.08 28.88
CA ASN A 354 4.63 -5.84 28.47
C ASN A 354 5.99 -6.07 27.79
N GLN A 355 6.79 -7.01 28.29
CA GLN A 355 8.10 -7.35 27.69
C GLN A 355 8.00 -7.80 26.22
N LEU A 356 6.95 -8.54 25.86
CA LEU A 356 6.73 -8.97 24.47
C LEU A 356 6.18 -7.83 23.62
N GLN A 357 5.35 -6.95 24.20
CA GLN A 357 4.87 -5.76 23.51
C GLN A 357 6.04 -4.82 23.20
N ASP A 358 6.90 -4.55 24.17
CA ASP A 358 8.04 -3.65 24.04
C ASP A 358 9.02 -4.20 22.99
N SER A 359 9.38 -5.48 23.08
CA SER A 359 10.23 -6.13 22.07
C SER A 359 9.65 -6.07 20.66
N TYR A 360 8.32 -6.14 20.52
CA TYR A 360 7.67 -6.03 19.22
C TYR A 360 7.69 -4.60 18.69
N LEU A 361 7.39 -3.61 19.54
CA LEU A 361 7.46 -2.19 19.19
C LEU A 361 8.88 -1.79 18.77
N ASP A 362 9.91 -2.31 19.45
CA ASP A 362 11.32 -2.08 19.09
C ASP A 362 11.64 -2.65 17.70
N GLU A 363 11.16 -3.86 17.40
CA GLU A 363 11.32 -4.46 16.07
C GLU A 363 10.60 -3.68 14.98
N LEU A 364 9.36 -3.24 15.24
CA LEU A 364 8.60 -2.39 14.30
C LEU A 364 9.31 -1.05 14.06
N THR A 365 9.84 -0.44 15.11
CA THR A 365 10.61 0.82 15.05
C THR A 365 11.83 0.64 14.16
N ARG A 366 12.63 -0.41 14.41
CA ARG A 366 13.81 -0.72 13.59
C ARG A 366 13.46 -0.93 12.11
N LEU A 367 12.39 -1.66 11.82
CA LEU A 367 11.92 -1.88 10.45
C LEU A 367 11.48 -0.57 9.79
N THR A 368 10.71 0.24 10.50
CA THR A 368 10.21 1.54 10.04
C THR A 368 11.36 2.48 9.69
N CYS A 369 12.35 2.62 10.58
CA CYS A 369 13.55 3.41 10.33
C CYS A 369 14.37 2.86 9.14
N SER A 370 14.48 1.54 9.01
CA SER A 370 15.19 0.91 7.89
C SER A 370 14.49 1.15 6.56
N PHE A 371 13.15 1.09 6.52
CA PHE A 371 12.37 1.33 5.29
C PHE A 371 12.32 2.82 4.94
N CYS A 372 12.27 3.71 5.92
CA CYS A 372 12.44 5.16 5.69
C CYS A 372 13.79 5.47 5.01
N LYS A 373 14.88 4.89 5.54
CA LYS A 373 16.20 4.99 4.90
C LYS A 373 16.22 4.40 3.49
N GLY A 374 15.55 3.27 3.28
CA GLY A 374 15.44 2.62 1.97
C GLY A 374 14.68 3.48 0.96
N ALA A 375 13.56 4.08 1.37
CA ALA A 375 12.73 4.95 0.53
C ALA A 375 13.51 6.19 0.08
N ALA A 376 14.22 6.85 1.01
CA ALA A 376 15.06 7.99 0.68
C ALA A 376 16.20 7.66 -0.31
N LEU A 377 16.69 6.40 -0.33
CA LEU A 377 17.67 5.94 -1.31
C LEU A 377 17.02 5.55 -2.66
N GLU A 378 15.77 5.07 -2.66
CA GLU A 378 15.02 4.78 -3.89
C GLU A 378 14.67 6.05 -4.65
N ASP A 379 14.38 7.15 -3.95
CA ASP A 379 14.15 8.44 -4.60
C ASP A 379 15.37 8.94 -5.38
N MET A 380 16.59 8.45 -5.05
CA MET A 380 17.81 8.76 -5.81
C MET A 380 17.96 7.96 -7.11
N THR A 381 17.24 6.84 -7.23
CA THR A 381 17.32 5.96 -8.40
C THR A 381 16.26 6.35 -9.41
N SER A 382 16.58 6.27 -10.70
CA SER A 382 15.58 6.45 -11.78
C SER A 382 14.66 5.23 -11.94
N ASP A 383 14.56 4.38 -10.92
CA ASP A 383 13.78 3.16 -10.96
C ASP A 383 12.32 3.50 -10.72
N GLU A 384 11.43 3.03 -11.61
CA GLU A 384 9.98 3.23 -11.47
C GLU A 384 9.40 2.43 -10.27
N GLU A 385 10.07 1.35 -9.85
CA GLU A 385 9.59 0.47 -8.77
C GLU A 385 10.12 0.91 -7.39
N LYS A 386 9.30 1.65 -6.62
CA LYS A 386 9.66 2.17 -5.27
C LYS A 386 9.18 1.26 -4.12
N PHE A 387 9.82 0.11 -3.95
CA PHE A 387 9.40 -0.91 -2.97
C PHE A 387 9.51 -0.47 -1.50
N TYR A 388 10.56 0.25 -1.11
CA TYR A 388 10.73 0.76 0.24
C TYR A 388 9.78 1.92 0.54
N ASN A 389 9.46 2.76 -0.44
CA ASN A 389 8.45 3.80 -0.28
C ASN A 389 7.09 3.18 0.08
N ASP A 390 6.59 2.24 -0.72
CA ASP A 390 5.36 1.47 -0.44
C ASP A 390 5.42 0.73 0.90
N SER A 391 6.61 0.22 1.25
CA SER A 391 6.81 -0.49 2.51
C SER A 391 6.77 0.43 3.71
N PHE A 392 7.34 1.63 3.58
CA PHE A 392 7.31 2.65 4.62
C PHE A 392 5.87 3.12 4.84
N ASP A 393 5.09 3.36 3.78
CA ASP A 393 3.66 3.69 3.89
C ASP A 393 2.86 2.62 4.65
N ASN A 394 3.09 1.35 4.34
CA ASN A 394 2.46 0.25 5.07
C ASN A 394 2.84 0.23 6.56
N MET A 395 4.06 0.64 6.92
CA MET A 395 4.47 0.80 8.31
C MET A 395 3.80 2.02 8.96
N MET A 396 3.66 3.14 8.23
CA MET A 396 3.02 4.36 8.74
C MET A 396 1.53 4.15 9.03
N GLU A 397 0.81 3.43 8.16
CA GLU A 397 -0.58 3.05 8.41
C GLU A 397 -0.70 2.13 9.64
N ALA A 398 0.23 1.19 9.80
CA ALA A 398 0.29 0.32 10.98
C ALA A 398 0.52 1.14 12.26
N TRP A 399 1.45 2.10 12.25
CA TRP A 399 1.71 2.99 13.37
C TRP A 399 0.54 3.91 13.71
N THR A 400 -0.17 4.41 12.70
CA THR A 400 -1.40 5.20 12.92
C THR A 400 -2.40 4.40 13.76
N SER A 401 -2.63 3.13 13.40
CA SER A 401 -3.50 2.24 14.16
C SER A 401 -2.99 1.99 15.58
N ILE A 402 -1.67 1.80 15.74
CA ILE A 402 -1.05 1.63 17.06
C ILE A 402 -1.26 2.87 17.93
N LEU A 403 -0.96 4.06 17.41
CA LEU A 403 -1.05 5.31 18.17
C LEU A 403 -2.49 5.69 18.56
N GLN A 404 -3.50 5.26 17.78
CA GLN A 404 -4.91 5.51 18.08
C GLN A 404 -5.47 4.54 19.12
N GLU A 405 -5.14 3.25 19.02
CA GLU A 405 -5.73 2.19 19.84
C GLU A 405 -4.94 1.90 21.11
N TYR A 406 -3.61 2.05 21.08
CA TYR A 406 -2.83 1.99 22.32
C TYR A 406 -3.12 3.22 23.15
N SER A 407 -3.47 3.02 24.42
CA SER A 407 -3.49 4.13 25.37
C SER A 407 -2.05 4.64 25.52
N VAL A 408 -1.66 5.66 24.74
CA VAL A 408 -0.31 6.22 24.67
C VAL A 408 0.25 6.52 26.07
N ASN A 409 -0.62 6.91 27.00
CA ASN A 409 -0.29 7.21 28.39
C ASN A 409 0.10 6.00 29.26
N SER A 410 -0.07 4.75 28.79
CA SER A 410 0.19 3.55 29.60
C SER A 410 1.50 2.83 29.26
N ASN A 411 2.10 3.08 28.09
CA ASN A 411 3.35 2.45 27.68
C ASN A 411 4.42 3.50 27.31
N SER A 412 5.40 3.68 28.20
CA SER A 412 6.53 4.60 27.99
C SER A 412 7.40 4.24 26.78
N ASN A 413 7.42 2.98 26.35
CA ASN A 413 8.22 2.55 25.20
C ASN A 413 7.75 3.20 23.88
N ILE A 414 6.45 3.53 23.78
CA ILE A 414 5.90 4.21 22.60
C ILE A 414 6.56 5.57 22.40
N HIS A 415 6.87 6.30 23.47
CA HIS A 415 7.57 7.59 23.37
C HIS A 415 8.99 7.41 22.83
N GLU A 416 9.72 6.37 23.26
CA GLU A 416 11.06 6.07 22.74
C GLU A 416 11.03 5.66 21.26
N CYS A 417 10.04 4.87 20.86
CA CYS A 417 9.78 4.51 19.47
C CYS A 417 9.51 5.75 18.61
N ALA A 418 8.65 6.65 19.11
CA ALA A 418 8.29 7.90 18.45
C ALA A 418 9.50 8.81 18.24
N VAL A 419 10.37 8.93 19.25
CA VAL A 419 11.62 9.72 19.14
C VAL A 419 12.49 9.17 18.01
N GLN A 420 12.67 7.85 17.94
CA GLN A 420 13.52 7.22 16.92
C GLN A 420 12.95 7.38 15.51
N ILE A 421 11.65 7.12 15.31
CA ILE A 421 11.00 7.23 14.00
C ILE A 421 10.99 8.68 13.54
N PHE A 422 10.60 9.62 14.41
CA PHE A 422 10.57 11.05 14.09
C PHE A 422 11.95 11.57 13.70
N ASN A 423 12.99 11.28 14.50
CA ASN A 423 14.35 11.71 14.20
C ASN A 423 14.87 11.11 12.89
N THR A 424 14.53 9.83 12.61
CA THR A 424 14.93 9.18 11.36
C THR A 424 14.28 9.84 10.16
N TYR A 425 12.98 10.13 10.24
CA TYR A 425 12.26 10.81 9.17
C TYR A 425 12.85 12.20 8.88
N ILE A 426 13.06 13.01 9.93
CA ILE A 426 13.72 14.34 9.81
C ILE A 426 15.11 14.20 9.20
N GLN A 427 15.92 13.26 9.67
CA GLN A 427 17.28 13.05 9.16
C GLN A 427 17.30 12.79 7.65
N PHE A 428 16.37 11.99 7.11
CA PHE A 428 16.35 11.65 5.69
C PHE A 428 15.67 12.70 4.80
N HIS A 429 14.96 13.68 5.38
CA HIS A 429 14.38 14.80 4.65
C HIS A 429 15.20 16.10 4.76
N LEU A 430 16.29 16.13 5.54
CA LEU A 430 17.20 17.28 5.66
C LEU A 430 18.53 17.05 4.94
N ALA A 431 19.07 18.10 4.33
CA ALA A 431 20.40 18.09 3.72
C ALA A 431 21.53 18.02 4.79
N PRO A 432 22.75 17.55 4.41
CA PRO A 432 23.93 17.70 5.24
C PRO A 432 24.21 19.18 5.58
N PRO A 433 24.67 19.52 6.80
CA PRO A 433 25.20 18.63 7.83
C PRO A 433 24.16 18.07 8.81
N ASP A 434 22.94 18.62 8.83
CA ASP A 434 21.93 18.33 9.84
C ASP A 434 21.16 17.02 9.54
N GLY A 435 21.15 16.59 8.26
CA GLY A 435 20.56 15.34 7.82
C GLY A 435 21.42 14.54 6.83
N SER A 436 20.75 13.68 6.08
CA SER A 436 21.34 12.70 5.16
C SER A 436 20.60 12.63 3.82
N ARG A 437 19.71 13.58 3.52
CA ARG A 437 19.11 13.76 2.19
C ARG A 437 20.25 14.03 1.20
N GLN A 438 20.44 13.14 0.22
CA GLN A 438 21.46 13.36 -0.80
C GLN A 438 20.86 14.11 -1.98
N ASN A 439 21.67 14.97 -2.59
CA ASN A 439 21.25 15.75 -3.75
C ASN A 439 21.14 14.83 -4.97
N HIS A 440 20.15 15.09 -5.83
CA HIS A 440 20.12 14.50 -7.16
C HIS A 440 21.34 15.00 -7.97
N ASP A 441 22.33 14.14 -8.16
CA ASP A 441 23.51 14.38 -8.99
C ASP A 441 23.16 14.17 -10.47
N SER A 442 22.12 14.82 -11.00
CA SER A 442 21.84 14.90 -12.45
C SER A 442 20.63 15.79 -12.71
N GLU A 443 20.75 16.68 -13.69
CA GLU A 443 19.69 17.40 -14.44
C GLU A 443 18.38 17.64 -13.68
N ILE A 444 18.09 18.91 -13.34
CA ILE A 444 16.76 19.36 -12.86
C ILE A 444 15.70 18.63 -13.69
N GLN A 445 15.06 17.62 -13.10
CA GLN A 445 13.97 16.92 -13.77
C GLN A 445 12.91 17.99 -14.00
N GLU A 446 12.46 18.13 -15.25
CA GLU A 446 11.34 19.00 -15.53
C GLU A 446 10.15 18.42 -14.76
N ILE A 447 9.80 19.05 -13.63
CA ILE A 447 8.60 18.72 -12.86
C ILE A 447 7.43 18.83 -13.83
N GLU A 448 6.77 17.72 -14.11
CA GLU A 448 5.61 17.76 -15.01
C GLU A 448 4.49 18.58 -14.34
N ASP A 449 3.78 19.42 -15.10
CA ASP A 449 2.67 20.25 -14.58
C ASP A 449 1.56 19.45 -13.86
N ASN A 450 1.56 18.12 -13.97
CA ASN A 450 0.62 17.19 -13.35
C ASN A 450 1.19 16.44 -12.13
N GLU A 451 2.44 16.67 -11.72
CA GLU A 451 2.98 16.07 -10.50
C GLU A 451 2.29 16.64 -9.26
N ASP A 452 1.86 15.73 -8.38
CA ASP A 452 1.25 16.11 -7.11
C ASP A 452 2.31 16.73 -6.19
N ASN A 453 1.98 17.88 -5.60
CA ASN A 453 2.81 18.54 -4.60
C ASN A 453 3.12 17.59 -3.42
N ASP A 454 4.30 17.71 -2.81
CA ASP A 454 4.75 16.84 -1.71
C ASP A 454 3.74 16.73 -0.56
N ARG A 455 3.02 17.80 -0.24
CA ARG A 455 1.98 17.78 0.81
C ARG A 455 0.75 16.92 0.46
N ILE A 456 0.59 16.55 -0.81
CA ILE A 456 -0.42 15.62 -1.33
C ILE A 456 0.19 14.22 -1.41
N SER A 457 1.35 14.10 -2.08
CA SER A 457 2.05 12.83 -2.29
C SER A 457 2.43 12.14 -0.99
N PHE A 458 2.89 12.89 0.01
CA PHE A 458 3.34 12.38 1.31
C PHE A 458 2.33 12.64 2.44
N LYS A 459 1.07 12.95 2.11
CA LYS A 459 0.05 13.37 3.09
C LYS A 459 -0.08 12.38 4.27
N ASP A 460 -0.23 11.09 3.97
CA ASP A 460 -0.46 10.06 5.00
C ASP A 460 0.79 9.83 5.87
N GLN A 461 1.99 9.90 5.27
CA GLN A 461 3.25 9.86 6.00
C GLN A 461 3.35 11.06 6.96
N LEU A 462 3.13 12.28 6.44
CA LEU A 462 3.20 13.51 7.22
C LEU A 462 2.17 13.56 8.35
N GLN A 463 0.96 13.05 8.13
CA GLN A 463 -0.05 12.89 9.19
C GLN A 463 0.45 11.98 10.32
N THR A 464 1.03 10.83 9.97
CA THR A 464 1.57 9.87 10.95
C THR A 464 2.78 10.47 11.69
N ILE A 465 3.69 11.16 10.99
CA ILE A 465 4.81 11.91 11.61
C ILE A 465 4.29 13.01 12.54
N GLY A 466 3.21 13.69 12.16
CA GLY A 466 2.50 14.64 13.01
C GLY A 466 2.01 14.00 14.31
N MET A 467 1.42 12.80 14.24
CA MET A 467 0.99 12.05 15.43
C MET A 467 2.17 11.68 16.33
N PHE A 468 3.29 11.20 15.76
CA PHE A 468 4.51 10.96 16.55
C PHE A 468 5.00 12.25 17.21
N GLY A 469 5.01 13.37 16.49
CA GLY A 469 5.44 14.64 17.06
C GLY A 469 4.55 15.15 18.19
N ARG A 470 3.25 14.85 18.16
CA ARG A 470 2.29 15.24 19.20
C ARG A 470 2.42 14.45 20.49
N ILE A 471 2.85 13.19 20.44
CA ILE A 471 3.03 12.38 21.66
C ILE A 471 4.32 12.71 22.43
N ILE A 472 5.30 13.33 21.76
CA ILE A 472 6.60 13.74 22.33
C ILE A 472 6.93 15.23 22.07
N PRO A 473 6.04 16.17 22.43
CA PRO A 473 6.18 17.58 22.07
C PRO A 473 7.40 18.26 22.72
N SER A 474 7.83 17.77 23.89
CA SER A 474 9.04 18.23 24.57
C SER A 474 10.33 17.91 23.82
N HIS A 475 10.29 16.95 22.90
CA HIS A 475 11.42 16.58 22.05
C HIS A 475 11.29 17.21 20.66
N THR A 476 10.11 17.14 20.04
CA THR A 476 9.91 17.52 18.64
C THR A 476 9.84 19.03 18.41
N LEU A 477 9.09 19.79 19.23
CA LEU A 477 8.97 21.24 19.01
C LEU A 477 10.33 21.95 19.12
N PRO A 478 11.22 21.60 20.08
CA PRO A 478 12.59 22.10 20.11
C PRO A 478 13.44 21.82 18.89
N ILE A 479 13.25 20.69 18.22
CA ILE A 479 13.96 20.39 16.97
C ILE A 479 13.43 21.32 15.87
N ILE A 480 12.10 21.44 15.76
CA ILE A 480 11.46 22.22 14.70
C ILE A 480 11.82 23.71 14.78
N TYR A 481 11.65 24.37 15.95
CA TYR A 481 11.96 25.81 16.01
C TYR A 481 13.46 26.07 15.81
N LYS A 482 14.36 25.20 16.30
CA LYS A 482 15.81 25.35 16.06
C LYS A 482 16.16 25.24 14.59
N LEU A 483 15.57 24.28 13.88
CA LEU A 483 15.79 24.12 12.44
C LEU A 483 15.26 25.33 11.67
N LEU A 484 14.06 25.83 12.00
CA LEU A 484 13.50 27.04 11.39
C LEU A 484 14.39 28.27 11.64
N GLU A 485 14.82 28.50 12.87
CA GLU A 485 15.68 29.62 13.25
C GLU A 485 17.02 29.57 12.50
N VAL A 486 17.69 28.41 12.52
CA VAL A 486 18.98 28.21 11.85
C VAL A 486 18.85 28.37 10.34
N ASN A 487 17.84 27.76 9.71
CA ASN A 487 17.68 27.81 8.26
C ASN A 487 17.21 29.18 7.77
N THR A 488 16.38 29.88 8.54
CA THR A 488 15.99 31.26 8.24
C THR A 488 17.18 32.22 8.31
N GLU A 489 18.07 32.06 9.30
CA GLU A 489 19.28 32.88 9.39
C GLU A 489 20.28 32.54 8.27
N LYS A 490 20.46 31.26 7.92
CA LYS A 490 21.24 30.85 6.73
C LYS A 490 20.69 31.51 5.46
N LEU A 491 19.38 31.53 5.27
CA LEU A 491 18.74 32.12 4.09
C LEU A 491 18.97 33.62 4.02
N LYS A 492 18.79 34.31 5.15
CA LYS A 492 19.09 35.74 5.28
C LYS A 492 20.55 36.05 4.96
N MET A 493 21.49 35.26 5.46
CA MET A 493 22.92 35.42 5.14
C MET A 493 23.18 35.23 3.64
N SER A 494 22.56 34.23 3.01
CA SER A 494 22.67 34.01 1.56
C SER A 494 22.14 35.20 0.75
N LEU A 495 20.99 35.75 1.13
CA LEU A 495 20.42 36.93 0.47
C LEU A 495 21.32 38.18 0.62
N GLN A 496 21.87 38.42 1.80
CA GLN A 496 22.83 39.52 2.04
C GLN A 496 24.09 39.37 1.19
N LEU A 497 24.58 38.14 0.99
CA LEU A 497 25.71 37.87 0.10
C LEU A 497 25.36 38.17 -1.37
N MET A 498 24.14 37.83 -1.81
CA MET A 498 23.65 38.09 -3.18
C MET A 498 23.57 39.59 -3.50
N GLU A 499 23.26 40.43 -2.52
CA GLU A 499 23.31 41.89 -2.69
C GLU A 499 24.74 42.39 -2.99
N SER A 500 25.76 41.68 -2.48
CA SER A 500 27.16 42.07 -2.63
C SER A 500 27.85 41.46 -3.86
N ARG A 501 27.47 40.24 -4.27
CA ARG A 501 28.10 39.50 -5.37
C ARG A 501 27.17 38.45 -5.97
N ALA A 502 27.46 38.05 -7.21
CA ALA A 502 26.82 36.88 -7.82
C ALA A 502 27.23 35.57 -7.10
N MET A 503 26.28 34.66 -6.95
CA MET A 503 26.53 33.32 -6.39
C MET A 503 27.34 32.45 -7.33
N ASN A 504 28.14 31.55 -6.76
CA ASN A 504 28.73 30.45 -7.49
C ASN A 504 27.81 29.22 -7.50
N MET A 505 28.16 28.20 -8.29
CA MET A 505 27.34 26.98 -8.45
C MET A 505 27.11 26.23 -7.14
N THR A 506 28.11 26.18 -6.26
CA THR A 506 28.01 25.51 -4.96
C THR A 506 27.10 26.27 -4.00
N GLU A 507 27.15 27.61 -4.02
CA GLU A 507 26.23 28.46 -3.25
C GLU A 507 24.79 28.32 -3.73
N SER A 508 24.58 28.20 -5.05
CA SER A 508 23.25 27.93 -5.62
C SER A 508 22.69 26.58 -5.16
N ALA A 509 23.45 25.50 -5.30
CA ALA A 509 23.01 24.18 -4.84
C ALA A 509 22.77 24.11 -3.33
N ALA A 510 23.54 24.87 -2.55
CA ALA A 510 23.32 25.00 -1.10
C ALA A 510 22.03 25.77 -0.77
N LEU A 511 21.65 26.74 -1.61
CA LEU A 511 20.39 27.46 -1.48
C LEU A 511 19.19 26.58 -1.82
N ASP A 512 19.27 25.78 -2.88
CA ASP A 512 18.22 24.83 -3.24
C ASP A 512 17.96 23.84 -2.10
N ASN A 513 19.05 23.29 -1.54
CA ASN A 513 18.97 22.44 -0.34
C ASN A 513 18.34 23.14 0.86
N LEU A 514 18.63 24.42 1.05
CA LEU A 514 18.07 25.20 2.13
C LEU A 514 16.56 25.44 1.94
N PHE A 515 16.10 25.63 0.70
CA PHE A 515 14.68 25.73 0.40
C PHE A 515 13.95 24.43 0.66
N GLU A 516 14.51 23.31 0.21
CA GLU A 516 13.98 21.98 0.51
C GLU A 516 13.94 21.71 2.03
N ASP A 517 14.98 22.07 2.77
CA ASP A 517 14.99 21.93 4.23
C ASP A 517 13.89 22.77 4.90
N LEU A 518 13.70 24.02 4.46
CA LEU A 518 12.63 24.88 4.96
C LEU A 518 11.24 24.30 4.61
N HIS A 519 11.07 23.82 3.37
CA HIS A 519 9.84 23.19 2.90
C HIS A 519 9.42 22.02 3.82
N TRP A 520 10.31 21.03 3.99
CA TRP A 520 10.04 19.85 4.81
C TRP A 520 9.81 20.18 6.29
N VAL A 521 10.61 21.09 6.87
CA VAL A 521 10.45 21.50 8.27
C VAL A 521 9.10 22.17 8.50
N ILE A 522 8.63 23.02 7.57
CA ILE A 522 7.33 23.71 7.69
C ILE A 522 6.18 22.73 7.48
N LEU A 523 6.28 21.79 6.53
CA LEU A 523 5.29 20.73 6.35
C LEU A 523 5.12 19.91 7.64
N ILE A 524 6.23 19.43 8.20
CA ILE A 524 6.22 18.64 9.43
C ILE A 524 5.67 19.47 10.60
N ALA A 525 6.09 20.74 10.74
CA ALA A 525 5.55 21.64 11.75
C ALA A 525 4.02 21.78 11.64
N GLY A 526 3.50 21.93 10.41
CA GLY A 526 2.07 22.05 10.15
C GLY A 526 1.28 20.82 10.59
N HIS A 527 1.80 19.62 10.30
CA HIS A 527 1.18 18.37 10.70
C HIS A 527 1.31 18.06 12.20
N ILE A 528 2.37 18.51 12.88
CA ILE A 528 2.46 18.39 14.35
C ILE A 528 1.44 19.31 15.01
N LEU A 529 1.43 20.59 14.63
CA LEU A 529 0.65 21.62 15.31
C LEU A 529 -0.85 21.56 14.98
N CYS A 530 -1.25 21.10 13.79
CA CYS A 530 -2.64 21.13 13.35
C CYS A 530 -3.16 19.73 13.02
N MET A 531 -4.45 19.48 13.27
CA MET A 531 -5.16 18.32 12.74
C MET A 531 -5.55 18.57 11.27
N ASP A 532 -5.76 17.50 10.50
CA ASP A 532 -6.51 17.58 9.25
C ASP A 532 -8.01 17.66 9.60
N SER A 533 -8.75 18.50 8.89
CA SER A 533 -10.18 18.69 9.11
C SER A 533 -10.85 19.02 7.78
N ASP A 534 -11.54 18.03 7.20
CA ASP A 534 -12.36 18.21 6.01
C ASP A 534 -13.83 18.28 6.43
N GLY A 535 -14.45 19.46 6.31
CA GLY A 535 -15.86 19.69 6.64
C GLY A 535 -16.18 19.87 8.13
N GLU A 536 -15.21 19.64 9.02
CA GLU A 536 -15.34 19.86 10.47
C GLU A 536 -14.63 21.15 10.90
N THR A 537 -14.88 21.60 12.14
CA THR A 537 -14.17 22.75 12.71
C THR A 537 -12.75 22.34 13.09
N PRO A 538 -11.70 22.96 12.52
CA PRO A 538 -10.31 22.72 12.91
C PRO A 538 -10.10 23.07 14.39
N MET A 539 -9.46 22.16 15.13
CA MET A 539 -9.21 22.26 16.57
C MET A 539 -7.72 22.15 16.87
N ILE A 540 -7.27 22.79 17.95
CA ILE A 540 -5.93 22.60 18.51
C ILE A 540 -5.83 21.14 19.02
N PRO A 541 -4.80 20.36 18.61
CA PRO A 541 -4.61 19.02 19.15
C PRO A 541 -4.48 19.04 20.69
N SER A 542 -5.13 18.08 21.36
CA SER A 542 -5.16 18.02 22.83
C SER A 542 -3.78 17.98 23.47
N GLU A 543 -2.84 17.30 22.83
CA GLU A 543 -1.45 17.15 23.26
C GLU A 543 -0.72 18.50 23.24
N MET A 544 -0.98 19.33 22.22
CA MET A 544 -0.41 20.68 22.12
C MET A 544 -0.98 21.59 23.21
N MET A 545 -2.30 21.50 23.46
CA MET A 545 -2.95 22.26 24.53
C MET A 545 -2.38 21.90 25.91
N GLN A 546 -2.28 20.60 26.20
CA GLN A 546 -1.70 20.09 27.46
C GLN A 546 -0.23 20.48 27.60
N TYR A 547 0.55 20.40 26.52
CA TYR A 547 1.95 20.77 26.54
C TYR A 547 2.16 22.27 26.85
N SER A 548 1.35 23.15 26.28
CA SER A 548 1.39 24.59 26.60
C SER A 548 1.03 24.87 28.06
N ILE A 549 0.00 24.19 28.59
CA ILE A 549 -0.38 24.29 30.01
C ILE A 549 0.79 23.85 30.91
N GLU A 550 1.45 22.75 30.56
CA GLU A 550 2.55 22.19 31.35
C GLU A 550 3.80 23.08 31.29
N GLN A 551 4.13 23.67 30.12
CA GLN A 551 5.21 24.66 30.01
C GLN A 551 5.00 25.85 30.97
N LEU A 552 3.77 26.38 31.03
CA LEU A 552 3.43 27.45 31.98
C LEU A 552 3.55 26.97 33.44
N ARG A 553 3.02 25.78 33.75
CA ARG A 553 3.06 25.20 35.11
C ARG A 553 4.48 25.00 35.62
N GLN A 554 5.38 24.58 34.74
CA GLN A 554 6.80 24.36 35.05
C GLN A 554 7.61 25.67 35.11
N GLY A 555 7.03 26.80 34.70
CA GLY A 555 7.73 28.08 34.59
C GLY A 555 8.69 28.14 33.39
N SER A 556 8.56 27.21 32.44
CA SER A 556 9.34 27.16 31.21
C SER A 556 8.85 28.15 30.16
N ALA A 557 7.57 28.56 30.22
CA ALA A 557 7.02 29.59 29.35
C ALA A 557 6.17 30.62 30.12
N THR A 558 6.20 31.87 29.67
CA THR A 558 5.35 32.94 30.22
C THR A 558 4.56 33.66 29.11
N LEU A 559 3.41 34.21 29.45
CA LEU A 559 2.60 35.00 28.50
C LEU A 559 3.35 36.26 28.02
N GLU A 560 4.05 36.94 28.93
CA GLU A 560 4.80 38.16 28.62
C GLU A 560 5.89 37.90 27.57
N SER A 561 6.75 36.90 27.81
CA SER A 561 7.81 36.54 26.86
C SER A 561 7.26 36.03 25.54
N THR A 562 6.14 35.30 25.58
CA THR A 562 5.46 34.83 24.38
C THR A 562 4.95 35.99 23.52
N LEU A 563 4.32 37.02 24.13
CA LEU A 563 3.89 38.23 23.44
C LEU A 563 5.07 39.05 22.90
N ASN A 564 6.17 39.15 23.65
CA ASN A 564 7.38 39.84 23.22
C ASN A 564 7.99 39.19 21.96
N VAL A 565 8.09 37.86 21.94
CA VAL A 565 8.59 37.11 20.77
C VAL A 565 7.66 37.27 19.57
N LEU A 566 6.34 37.20 19.79
CA LEU A 566 5.37 37.40 18.72
C LEU A 566 5.46 38.81 18.13
N ALA A 567 5.52 39.85 18.97
CA ALA A 567 5.66 41.22 18.53
C ALA A 567 7.00 41.48 17.81
N ALA A 568 8.07 40.79 18.22
CA ALA A 568 9.37 40.88 17.57
C ALA A 568 9.41 40.22 16.19
N ALA A 569 8.41 39.41 15.79
CA ALA A 569 8.43 38.67 14.53
C ALA A 569 8.54 39.55 13.27
N HIS A 570 8.12 40.82 13.33
CA HIS A 570 8.28 41.78 12.23
C HIS A 570 9.73 42.31 12.04
N GLN A 571 10.63 42.03 12.98
CA GLN A 571 11.99 42.57 12.98
C GLN A 571 12.98 41.50 12.48
N ILE A 572 13.90 41.91 11.61
CA ILE A 572 15.03 41.09 11.15
C ILE A 572 16.19 41.06 12.19
N ALA A 573 15.91 41.55 13.40
CA ALA A 573 16.87 41.68 14.49
C ALA A 573 17.07 40.36 15.25
N ASN A 574 18.05 40.35 16.16
CA ASN A 574 18.29 39.22 17.04
C ASN A 574 17.03 38.90 17.88
N PRO A 575 16.83 37.62 18.25
CA PRO A 575 15.70 37.22 19.08
C PRO A 575 15.69 37.97 20.42
N PRO A 576 14.51 38.20 21.01
CA PRO A 576 14.39 38.80 22.34
C PRO A 576 15.21 38.02 23.40
N PRO A 577 15.74 38.70 24.44
CA PRO A 577 16.55 38.06 25.46
C PRO A 577 15.81 36.97 26.25
N ASP A 578 14.48 37.00 26.25
CA ASP A 578 13.57 36.10 26.93
C ASP A 578 12.94 35.04 26.01
N VAL A 579 13.50 34.82 24.80
CA VAL A 579 13.00 33.83 23.82
C VAL A 579 12.92 32.40 24.36
N GLU A 580 13.78 32.05 25.32
CA GLU A 580 13.79 30.74 25.97
C GLU A 580 12.59 30.53 26.91
N GLN A 581 11.88 31.60 27.28
CA GLN A 581 10.62 31.55 28.04
C GLN A 581 9.38 31.76 27.16
N CYS A 582 9.53 31.67 25.84
CA CYS A 582 8.42 31.69 24.90
C CYS A 582 7.76 30.31 24.83
N ASP A 583 6.43 30.28 24.79
CA ASP A 583 5.71 29.05 24.49
C ASP A 583 6.16 28.50 23.12
N HIS A 584 6.59 27.23 23.12
CA HIS A 584 7.21 26.63 21.93
C HIS A 584 6.27 26.58 20.71
N ILE A 585 4.95 26.53 20.89
CA ILE A 585 3.99 26.53 19.78
C ILE A 585 3.96 27.92 19.13
N ILE A 586 3.90 28.98 19.94
CA ILE A 586 3.91 30.35 19.45
C ILE A 586 5.28 30.71 18.87
N ARG A 587 6.38 30.19 19.44
CA ARG A 587 7.75 30.37 18.91
C ARG A 587 7.85 29.88 17.45
N ILE A 588 7.38 28.66 17.16
CA ILE A 588 7.38 28.12 15.79
C ILE A 588 6.65 29.03 14.81
N VAL A 589 5.47 29.53 15.18
CA VAL A 589 4.72 30.45 14.31
C VAL A 589 5.44 31.77 14.14
N ALA A 590 5.98 32.34 15.22
CA ALA A 590 6.80 33.54 15.14
C ALA A 590 8.00 33.35 14.19
N ASP A 591 8.63 32.18 14.17
CA ASP A 591 9.74 31.87 13.25
C ASP A 591 9.27 31.74 11.79
N VAL A 592 8.10 31.16 11.53
CA VAL A 592 7.47 31.18 10.19
C VAL A 592 7.12 32.61 9.75
N LEU A 593 6.65 33.46 10.66
CA LEU A 593 6.41 34.88 10.36
C LEU A 593 7.73 35.61 10.06
N LYS A 594 8.81 35.34 10.79
CA LYS A 594 10.14 35.90 10.46
C LYS A 594 10.62 35.47 9.08
N LEU A 595 10.40 34.22 8.67
CA LEU A 595 10.69 33.76 7.31
C LEU A 595 9.90 34.57 6.26
N CYS A 596 8.64 34.90 6.52
CA CYS A 596 7.85 35.79 5.66
C CYS A 596 8.47 37.19 5.56
N VAL A 597 9.05 37.72 6.64
CA VAL A 597 9.75 39.02 6.62
C VAL A 597 11.00 38.95 5.75
N VAL A 598 11.77 37.86 5.83
CA VAL A 598 12.96 37.64 4.99
C VAL A 598 12.56 37.60 3.51
N GLU A 599 11.51 36.87 3.17
CA GLU A 599 10.98 36.79 1.79
C GLU A 599 10.44 38.13 1.28
N ASN A 600 9.68 38.86 2.10
CA ASN A 600 9.19 40.19 1.74
C ASN A 600 10.36 41.17 1.52
N SER A 601 11.38 41.11 2.37
CA SER A 601 12.59 41.94 2.24
C SER A 601 13.34 41.61 0.95
N ALA A 602 13.44 40.34 0.58
CA ALA A 602 14.02 39.91 -0.68
C ALA A 602 13.20 40.44 -1.89
N ALA A 603 11.88 40.37 -1.81
CA ALA A 603 11.00 40.89 -2.86
C ALA A 603 11.18 42.42 -3.05
N GLU A 604 11.21 43.18 -1.95
CA GLU A 604 11.46 44.63 -1.97
C GLU A 604 12.85 44.99 -2.51
N ALA A 605 13.85 44.16 -2.20
CA ALA A 605 15.22 44.27 -2.72
C ALA A 605 15.37 43.79 -4.18
N LYS A 606 14.27 43.39 -4.85
CA LYS A 606 14.25 42.81 -6.21
C LYS A 606 15.00 41.48 -6.35
N LEU A 607 15.20 40.78 -5.24
CA LEU A 607 15.75 39.43 -5.15
C LEU A 607 14.66 38.35 -5.09
N GLY A 608 13.37 38.73 -5.17
CA GLY A 608 12.23 37.79 -5.07
C GLY A 608 12.28 36.63 -6.07
N HIS A 609 12.92 36.80 -7.23
CA HIS A 609 13.10 35.75 -8.24
C HIS A 609 14.08 34.64 -7.83
N PHE A 610 14.84 34.82 -6.74
CA PHE A 610 15.67 33.79 -6.13
C PHE A 610 14.97 33.03 -5.00
N MET A 611 13.76 33.45 -4.61
CA MET A 611 12.98 32.76 -3.58
C MET A 611 12.28 31.54 -4.20
N SER A 612 12.15 30.46 -3.44
CA SER A 612 11.42 29.27 -3.87
C SER A 612 9.90 29.48 -3.74
N PRO A 613 9.13 29.45 -4.85
CA PRO A 613 7.67 29.53 -4.80
C PRO A 613 7.04 28.38 -4.00
N GLU A 614 7.69 27.22 -3.96
CA GLU A 614 7.22 26.04 -3.21
C GLU A 614 7.33 26.27 -1.70
N VAL A 615 8.41 26.89 -1.23
CA VAL A 615 8.53 27.30 0.18
C VAL A 615 7.46 28.34 0.52
N SER A 616 7.27 29.35 -0.33
CA SER A 616 6.22 30.36 -0.11
C SER A 616 4.82 29.73 -0.06
N SER A 617 4.55 28.78 -0.96
CA SER A 617 3.30 28.00 -1.06
C SER A 617 3.05 27.22 0.24
N THR A 618 4.10 26.57 0.74
CA THR A 618 4.09 25.81 1.99
C THR A 618 3.88 26.69 3.21
N VAL A 619 4.47 27.88 3.24
CA VAL A 619 4.22 28.89 4.29
C VAL A 619 2.75 29.33 4.28
N MET A 620 2.16 29.61 3.11
CA MET A 620 0.75 30.00 3.01
C MET A 620 -0.18 28.88 3.50
N TRP A 621 0.11 27.63 3.12
CA TRP A 621 -0.59 26.45 3.60
C TRP A 621 -0.48 26.29 5.12
N PHE A 622 0.72 26.45 5.68
CA PHE A 622 0.94 26.35 7.13
C PHE A 622 0.14 27.43 7.87
N LEU A 623 0.26 28.69 7.44
CA LEU A 623 -0.46 29.81 8.06
C LEU A 623 -1.97 29.63 7.98
N LYS A 624 -2.49 29.08 6.87
CA LYS A 624 -3.93 28.79 6.71
C LYS A 624 -4.39 27.82 7.77
N ARG A 625 -3.69 26.68 7.90
CA ARG A 625 -4.00 25.64 8.90
C ARG A 625 -3.86 26.17 10.32
N TRP A 626 -2.80 26.89 10.60
CA TRP A 626 -2.54 27.44 11.93
C TRP A 626 -3.59 28.48 12.31
N CYS A 627 -3.93 29.42 11.43
CA CYS A 627 -4.97 30.42 11.70
C CYS A 627 -6.31 29.77 11.99
N LEU A 628 -6.68 28.77 11.19
CA LEU A 628 -7.95 28.07 11.34
C LEU A 628 -8.10 27.38 12.71
N SER A 629 -7.00 26.91 13.30
CA SER A 629 -6.98 26.17 14.57
C SER A 629 -6.67 27.06 15.78
N TYR A 630 -5.70 27.97 15.68
CA TYR A 630 -5.09 28.70 16.81
C TYR A 630 -5.49 30.17 16.89
N LEU A 631 -5.95 30.79 15.81
CA LEU A 631 -6.33 32.21 15.83
C LEU A 631 -7.78 32.35 16.30
N LEU A 632 -8.00 33.09 17.38
CA LEU A 632 -9.31 33.28 18.01
C LEU A 632 -9.96 31.93 18.42
N PRO A 633 -9.26 31.07 19.20
CA PRO A 633 -9.79 29.78 19.61
C PRO A 633 -11.08 29.94 20.42
N VAL A 634 -12.06 29.09 20.14
CA VAL A 634 -13.34 29.06 20.86
C VAL A 634 -13.17 28.19 22.11
N GLU A 635 -13.01 28.83 23.27
CA GLU A 635 -12.71 28.15 24.54
C GLU A 635 -13.69 27.01 24.89
N ASN A 636 -14.98 27.18 24.57
CA ASN A 636 -16.03 26.19 24.85
C ASN A 636 -15.85 24.84 24.16
N TYR A 637 -14.98 24.75 23.16
CA TYR A 637 -14.72 23.49 22.46
C TYR A 637 -13.65 22.63 23.16
N TYR A 638 -12.98 23.15 24.18
CA TYR A 638 -11.90 22.47 24.88
C TYR A 638 -12.26 22.18 26.33
N GLN A 639 -11.77 21.06 26.86
CA GLN A 639 -11.94 20.71 28.28
C GLN A 639 -11.01 21.55 29.18
N GLU A 640 -9.78 21.73 28.74
CA GLU A 640 -8.78 22.59 29.36
C GLU A 640 -8.19 23.52 28.30
N VAL A 641 -7.84 24.74 28.71
CA VAL A 641 -7.36 25.77 27.79
C VAL A 641 -6.10 26.41 28.35
N SER A 642 -5.05 26.50 27.53
CA SER A 642 -3.79 27.15 27.89
C SER A 642 -4.01 28.65 28.05
N PRO A 643 -3.70 29.22 29.24
CA PRO A 643 -3.73 30.66 29.44
C PRO A 643 -2.76 31.42 28.53
N VAL A 644 -1.66 30.79 28.11
CA VAL A 644 -0.66 31.42 27.22
C VAL A 644 -1.18 31.48 25.80
N LEU A 645 -1.79 30.40 25.29
CA LEU A 645 -2.35 30.39 23.92
C LEU A 645 -3.53 31.36 23.81
N VAL A 646 -4.47 31.34 24.75
CA VAL A 646 -5.58 32.30 24.73
C VAL A 646 -5.11 33.72 25.02
N GLY A 647 -4.18 33.92 25.95
CA GLY A 647 -3.65 35.26 26.22
C GLY A 647 -2.88 35.87 25.05
N SER A 648 -2.25 35.03 24.21
CA SER A 648 -1.49 35.50 23.05
C SER A 648 -2.36 35.72 21.83
N VAL A 649 -3.19 34.74 21.44
CA VAL A 649 -3.91 34.73 20.16
C VAL A 649 -5.43 34.53 20.30
N GLY A 650 -5.95 34.72 21.52
CA GLY A 650 -7.37 34.70 21.87
C GLY A 650 -8.17 35.89 21.37
N LYS A 651 -9.46 35.87 21.70
CA LYS A 651 -10.37 36.97 21.37
C LYS A 651 -9.94 38.26 22.10
N ASP A 652 -9.97 39.37 21.36
CA ASP A 652 -9.66 40.71 21.86
C ASP A 652 -8.22 40.88 22.41
N THR A 653 -7.27 40.02 22.01
CA THR A 653 -5.86 40.16 22.36
C THR A 653 -5.09 41.00 21.33
N GLU A 654 -4.05 41.71 21.78
CA GLU A 654 -3.15 42.45 20.89
C GLU A 654 -2.37 41.52 19.95
N GLY A 655 -2.01 40.32 20.42
CA GLY A 655 -1.30 39.33 19.60
C GLY A 655 -2.16 38.78 18.46
N ALA A 656 -3.47 38.53 18.69
CA ALA A 656 -4.38 38.14 17.60
C ALA A 656 -4.50 39.25 16.54
N LEU A 657 -4.64 40.51 16.97
CA LEU A 657 -4.69 41.66 16.07
C LEU A 657 -3.39 41.80 15.27
N PHE A 658 -2.24 41.65 15.93
CA PHE A 658 -0.93 41.65 15.29
C PHE A 658 -0.83 40.59 14.20
N VAL A 659 -1.17 39.34 14.50
CA VAL A 659 -1.09 38.23 13.54
C VAL A 659 -2.02 38.46 12.34
N VAL A 660 -3.26 38.92 12.56
CA VAL A 660 -4.18 39.24 11.47
C VAL A 660 -3.60 40.30 10.54
N ASN A 661 -3.08 41.40 11.10
CA ASN A 661 -2.50 42.48 10.30
C ASN A 661 -1.26 42.00 9.53
N PHE A 662 -0.38 41.25 10.19
CA PHE A 662 0.80 40.69 9.56
C PHE A 662 0.44 39.80 8.37
N ILE A 663 -0.53 38.90 8.52
CA ILE A 663 -0.91 37.99 7.44
C ILE A 663 -1.57 38.75 6.28
N LEU A 664 -2.38 39.78 6.57
CA LEU A 664 -2.94 40.64 5.51
C LEU A 664 -1.85 41.36 4.72
N ASP A 665 -0.82 41.88 5.40
CA ASP A 665 0.33 42.49 4.74
C ASP A 665 1.11 41.46 3.91
N LYS A 666 1.25 40.22 4.40
CA LYS A 666 1.88 39.13 3.66
C LYS A 666 1.09 38.72 2.42
N ILE A 667 -0.22 38.57 2.53
CA ILE A 667 -1.13 38.31 1.40
C ILE A 667 -0.98 39.41 0.34
N TYR A 668 -0.99 40.67 0.76
CA TYR A 668 -0.79 41.81 -0.13
C TYR A 668 0.57 41.73 -0.85
N SER A 669 1.66 41.48 -0.11
CA SER A 669 3.00 41.32 -0.68
C SER A 669 3.06 40.22 -1.75
N ASN A 670 2.48 39.04 -1.47
CA ASN A 670 2.47 37.93 -2.41
C ASN A 670 1.73 38.27 -3.73
N ILE A 671 0.56 38.91 -3.62
CA ILE A 671 -0.23 39.35 -4.79
C ILE A 671 0.54 40.38 -5.62
N CYS A 672 1.31 41.26 -4.98
CA CYS A 672 2.09 42.29 -5.67
C CYS A 672 3.35 41.74 -6.35
N HIS A 673 4.06 40.81 -5.72
CA HIS A 673 5.42 40.43 -6.14
C HIS A 673 5.50 39.07 -6.85
N PHE A 674 4.56 38.15 -6.65
CA PHE A 674 4.63 36.77 -7.15
C PHE A 674 3.51 36.44 -8.16
N HIS A 675 3.20 37.39 -9.04
CA HIS A 675 2.11 37.25 -10.01
C HIS A 675 2.32 36.14 -11.07
N SER A 676 3.56 35.63 -11.23
CA SER A 676 3.91 34.55 -12.17
C SER A 676 3.65 33.15 -11.60
N GLU A 677 3.38 33.02 -10.30
CA GLU A 677 3.34 31.74 -9.59
C GLU A 677 1.88 31.35 -9.25
N PRO A 678 1.15 30.64 -10.13
CA PRO A 678 -0.28 30.41 -9.95
C PRO A 678 -0.63 29.58 -8.72
N ILE A 679 0.21 28.59 -8.36
CA ILE A 679 0.00 27.73 -7.18
C ILE A 679 0.13 28.56 -5.89
N LEU A 680 1.19 29.36 -5.77
CA LEU A 680 1.39 30.26 -4.64
C LEU A 680 0.24 31.27 -4.49
N LEU A 681 -0.22 31.86 -5.60
CA LEU A 681 -1.34 32.80 -5.55
C LEU A 681 -2.64 32.13 -5.12
N ARG A 682 -2.91 30.90 -5.59
CA ARG A 682 -4.07 30.12 -5.14
C ARG A 682 -4.01 29.91 -3.63
N ASP A 683 -2.87 29.46 -3.11
CA ASP A 683 -2.70 29.21 -1.67
C ASP A 683 -2.77 30.50 -0.83
N THR A 684 -2.30 31.62 -1.38
CA THR A 684 -2.42 32.96 -0.79
C THR A 684 -3.90 33.38 -0.69
N VAL A 685 -4.69 33.15 -1.74
CA VAL A 685 -6.14 33.47 -1.75
C VAL A 685 -6.92 32.53 -0.82
N ASP A 686 -6.51 31.28 -0.72
CA ASP A 686 -7.06 30.31 0.21
C ASP A 686 -6.85 30.73 1.68
N LEU A 687 -5.67 31.24 2.01
CA LEU A 687 -5.38 31.83 3.33
C LEU A 687 -6.26 33.05 3.62
N LEU A 688 -6.42 33.95 2.63
CA LEU A 688 -7.32 35.10 2.77
C LEU A 688 -8.76 34.66 3.04
N THR A 689 -9.23 33.66 2.29
CA THR A 689 -10.58 33.10 2.44
C THR A 689 -10.76 32.52 3.85
N ALA A 690 -9.78 31.76 4.33
CA ALA A 690 -9.79 31.21 5.68
C ALA A 690 -9.86 32.31 6.76
N LEU A 691 -9.07 33.38 6.64
CA LEU A 691 -9.11 34.52 7.58
C LEU A 691 -10.48 35.21 7.63
N VAL A 692 -11.14 35.37 6.48
CA VAL A 692 -12.48 35.95 6.41
C VAL A 692 -13.52 35.03 7.07
N CYS A 693 -13.41 33.71 6.87
CA CYS A 693 -14.29 32.72 7.49
C CYS A 693 -14.15 32.64 9.02
N ILE A 694 -12.96 32.89 9.58
CA ILE A 694 -12.75 32.91 11.04
C ILE A 694 -13.67 33.93 11.73
N LYS A 695 -13.96 35.08 11.09
CA LYS A 695 -14.90 36.07 11.63
C LYS A 695 -16.33 35.56 11.78
N GLN A 696 -16.71 34.50 11.06
CA GLN A 696 -18.04 33.88 11.15
C GLN A 696 -18.14 32.81 12.25
N LYS A 697 -17.02 32.42 12.90
CA LYS A 697 -17.03 31.49 14.05
C LYS A 697 -17.52 32.17 15.36
N GLN A 698 -17.85 33.46 15.32
CA GLN A 698 -18.28 34.27 16.47
C GLN A 698 -19.79 34.40 16.61
#